data_AF-A0A1Q6DPM8-F1
#
_entry.id   AF-A0A1Q6DPM8-F1
#
_cell.length_a   1.000
_cell.length_b   1.000
_cell.length_c   1.000
_cell.angle_alpha   90.00
_cell.angle_beta   90.00
_cell.angle_gamma   90.00
#
_symmetry.space_group_name_H-M   'P 1'
#
loop_
_entity.id
_entity.type
_entity.pdbx_description
1 polymer ?
#
loop_
_entity_poly.entity_id
_entity_poly.type
_entity_poly.pdbx_seq_one_letter_code
_entity_poly.pdbx_strand_id
1 'polypeptide(L)'
;MTKKTRIVFCQGPIQLLNCIALLECRKTLCPAEAHTDYLLLGGMCSQDKTAGIVHAAQSIATLWPWEKIVDLSADETSICQQYRNAPRKAEGMLREICGLPGADEVFTQRNWQPVNEVLLNAYRDAYHVCTGDGLGIVDFSFTDYFVPYHEVNTFLSIFHNNFRENTAKTGKKPLLRIFDRQHLLAAIDRYIAVSAEYRGTLPTTRPEAAILLLTSNLSEAEFAPLASEIDLYVNLVAAVYRGEEVVVKPHPRERSDKADMVANALRERLGAQVHCIEHPLLRSLPVEILLRQYRFRHFLGLQTSAMRNALFLYGKEPDRFCFSREILPFYYPGVRNYLGNLFRMEKIIQKRIATWDGKSILFDTRIDKRSRADYQIFLQGERLARQGKRKEASECFRKANEIDSNFALPYFGQGLLDLEEGEPGQAIRNLRKAYECNPSNAGLVFDLYHTMVKAAGNEEAETMLDDFFASPHPAIDAPNIFLRLFTEATPSLQDAATEARLDTDCLFDLLESWAEKNISAEQPEGRFLRQLMGTAIGSALRRRFHHLRPTCKEFPGNHVVILSDGSVTTCCMDWRGSNTFASLYEKPLEKIWKEEVRAALRGDLYDFELCSQCVGSARTPQLTADTATRQAWRRTEEGFPDSLTIEVMGACNYACCPAREVGTLRPVKPDLGLIFAHIESMLPGIRRLRLFNWGEPLLHDGLADFITQCRKASPKIVLLVSSNGILLDEAMARCFVNNRVEHLVISAHGAPGTESMLRYSKKNADYDKVLGNVRRLLDIRNKSNAVYPKVSLRAILFSWNDSEEAMGRFRRDAASLGLSAANGHPDHDNYHWILDSGGLGKNASKRFYRGSGELERLINDKEFFAPKAS
;
A
#
# COMPACT_ATOMS: atom_id res chain seq x y z
N MET A 1 12.62 -36.65 53.75
CA MET A 1 12.02 -35.63 52.87
C MET A 1 11.15 -36.36 51.85
N THR A 2 9.86 -36.08 51.82
CA THR A 2 8.95 -36.61 50.80
C THR A 2 9.35 -36.02 49.45
N LYS A 3 9.73 -36.87 48.48
CA LYS A 3 10.03 -36.42 47.11
C LYS A 3 8.73 -35.93 46.47
N LYS A 4 8.76 -34.74 45.88
CA LYS A 4 7.64 -34.20 45.09
C LYS A 4 7.57 -34.92 43.74
N THR A 5 6.38 -35.24 43.26
CA THR A 5 6.18 -35.85 41.94
C THR A 5 6.05 -34.78 40.87
N ARG A 6 6.84 -34.86 39.81
CA ARG A 6 6.74 -33.96 38.65
C ARG A 6 6.42 -34.76 37.40
N ILE A 7 5.43 -34.31 36.64
CA ILE A 7 5.10 -34.85 35.33
C ILE A 7 5.50 -33.83 34.26
N VAL A 8 6.32 -34.23 33.30
CA VAL A 8 6.73 -33.40 32.18
C VAL A 8 6.12 -33.97 30.91
N PHE A 9 5.41 -33.15 30.15
CA PHE A 9 4.83 -33.54 28.88
C PHE A 9 5.49 -32.78 27.73
N CYS A 10 5.94 -33.51 26.71
CA CYS A 10 6.62 -32.98 25.54
C CYS A 10 6.06 -33.56 24.24
N GLN A 11 6.03 -32.73 23.20
CA GLN A 11 5.43 -33.06 21.89
C GLN A 11 6.45 -32.95 20.75
N GLY A 12 7.71 -32.76 21.12
CA GLY A 12 8.81 -32.58 20.20
C GLY A 12 10.17 -32.60 20.89
N PRO A 13 11.23 -32.95 20.15
CA PRO A 13 12.59 -33.04 20.69
C PRO A 13 13.13 -31.71 21.26
N ILE A 14 12.92 -30.57 20.57
CA ILE A 14 13.41 -29.26 21.03
C ILE A 14 12.71 -28.76 22.30
N GLN A 15 11.43 -29.10 22.44
CA GLN A 15 10.61 -28.81 23.61
C GLN A 15 11.14 -29.55 24.85
N LEU A 16 11.47 -30.83 24.68
CA LEU A 16 12.09 -31.64 25.73
C LEU A 16 13.46 -31.09 26.13
N LEU A 17 14.31 -30.73 25.16
CA LEU A 17 15.62 -30.17 25.43
C LEU A 17 15.53 -28.85 26.22
N ASN A 18 14.55 -28.01 25.87
CA ASN A 18 14.26 -26.78 26.60
C ASN A 18 13.77 -27.04 28.03
N CYS A 19 12.95 -28.08 28.24
CA CYS A 19 12.54 -28.50 29.58
C CYS A 19 13.73 -28.97 30.42
N ILE A 20 14.59 -29.82 29.87
CA ILE A 20 15.76 -30.34 30.58
C ILE A 20 16.70 -29.19 30.97
N ALA A 21 16.94 -28.23 30.07
CA ALA A 21 17.71 -27.03 30.38
C ALA A 21 17.10 -26.22 31.55
N LEU A 22 15.77 -26.12 31.61
CA LEU A 22 15.06 -25.47 32.72
C LEU A 22 15.18 -26.26 34.02
N LEU A 23 15.01 -27.57 33.99
CA LEU A 23 15.12 -28.44 35.17
C LEU A 23 16.50 -28.33 35.81
N GLU A 24 17.55 -28.28 35.00
CA GLU A 24 18.93 -28.07 35.47
C GLU A 24 19.17 -26.68 36.06
N CYS A 25 18.65 -25.65 35.38
CA CYS A 25 18.69 -24.29 35.90
C CYS A 25 18.04 -24.24 37.30
N ARG A 26 16.85 -24.85 37.45
CA ARG A 26 16.14 -24.95 38.74
C ARG A 26 16.92 -25.76 39.77
N LYS A 27 17.54 -26.89 39.40
CA LYS A 27 18.37 -27.70 40.32
C LYS A 27 19.56 -26.91 40.87
N THR A 28 20.15 -26.04 40.04
CA THR A 28 21.25 -25.15 40.45
C THR A 28 20.78 -24.05 41.41
N LEU A 29 19.57 -23.50 41.17
CA LEU A 29 19.01 -22.41 41.98
C LEU A 29 18.36 -22.88 43.29
N CYS A 30 17.78 -24.09 43.31
CA CYS A 30 17.03 -24.65 44.44
C CYS A 30 17.47 -26.10 44.74
N PRO A 31 18.70 -26.34 45.22
CA PRO A 31 19.25 -27.69 45.40
C PRO A 31 18.59 -28.52 46.50
N ALA A 32 17.74 -27.92 47.35
CA ALA A 32 17.12 -28.57 48.50
C ALA A 32 15.81 -29.33 48.18
N GLU A 33 15.24 -29.17 46.97
CA GLU A 33 14.03 -29.88 46.57
C GLU A 33 14.35 -31.17 45.81
N ALA A 34 13.88 -32.31 46.33
CA ALA A 34 14.01 -33.60 45.66
C ALA A 34 12.70 -33.94 44.93
N HIS A 35 12.80 -34.23 43.63
CA HIS A 35 11.67 -34.62 42.79
C HIS A 35 11.81 -36.06 42.28
N THR A 36 10.67 -36.69 41.99
CA THR A 36 10.55 -37.89 41.15
C THR A 36 9.92 -37.45 39.84
N ASP A 37 10.70 -37.48 38.75
CA ASP A 37 10.31 -36.91 37.46
C ASP A 37 9.80 -38.00 36.50
N TYR A 38 8.61 -37.80 35.93
CA TYR A 38 7.99 -38.65 34.93
C TYR A 38 7.91 -37.90 33.60
N LEU A 39 8.28 -38.55 32.50
CA LEU A 39 8.17 -37.98 31.15
C LEU A 39 7.02 -38.63 30.39
N LEU A 40 6.17 -37.80 29.81
CA LEU A 40 5.11 -38.20 28.89
C LEU A 40 5.43 -37.63 27.51
N LEU A 41 5.57 -38.50 26.53
CA LEU A 41 5.72 -38.16 25.11
C LEU A 41 4.39 -38.43 24.42
N GLY A 42 3.90 -37.50 23.61
CA GLY A 42 2.62 -37.68 22.93
C GLY A 42 2.14 -36.44 22.17
N GLY A 43 1.04 -36.56 21.41
CA GLY A 43 0.52 -35.45 20.60
C GLY A 43 1.35 -35.11 19.35
N MET A 44 2.17 -36.05 18.88
CA MET A 44 2.90 -35.95 17.61
C MET A 44 1.97 -36.48 16.49
N CYS A 45 1.41 -35.64 15.60
CA CYS A 45 0.31 -36.00 14.68
C CYS A 45 0.46 -37.32 13.86
N SER A 46 -0.71 -37.98 13.68
CA SER A 46 -1.18 -39.10 12.83
C SER A 46 -0.22 -40.24 12.42
N GLN A 47 -0.50 -41.40 13.03
CA GLN A 47 -0.19 -42.83 12.82
C GLN A 47 0.93 -43.34 11.88
N ASP A 48 1.39 -42.66 10.82
CA ASP A 48 2.36 -43.26 9.86
C ASP A 48 3.78 -42.64 9.85
N LYS A 49 4.02 -41.50 10.51
CA LYS A 49 5.29 -40.72 10.36
C LYS A 49 6.01 -40.35 11.66
N THR A 50 5.64 -40.95 12.79
CA THR A 50 6.05 -40.52 14.14
C THR A 50 7.35 -41.16 14.66
N ALA A 51 7.78 -42.31 14.10
CA ALA A 51 8.90 -43.08 14.64
C ALA A 51 10.21 -42.28 14.78
N GLY A 52 10.56 -41.45 13.80
CA GLY A 52 11.79 -40.64 13.85
C GLY A 52 11.74 -39.52 14.90
N ILE A 53 10.57 -38.89 15.10
CA ILE A 53 10.39 -37.82 16.09
C ILE A 53 10.39 -38.39 17.50
N VAL A 54 9.70 -39.52 17.70
CA VAL A 54 9.70 -40.29 18.94
C VAL A 54 11.12 -40.71 19.30
N HIS A 55 11.85 -41.31 18.36
CA HIS A 55 13.23 -41.73 18.56
C HIS A 55 14.15 -40.55 18.92
N ALA A 56 14.02 -39.41 18.23
CA ALA A 56 14.76 -38.19 18.57
C ALA A 56 14.43 -37.67 19.98
N ALA A 57 13.16 -37.72 20.40
CA ALA A 57 12.75 -37.33 21.74
C ALA A 57 13.25 -38.30 22.81
N GLN A 58 13.16 -39.62 22.58
CA GLN A 58 13.69 -40.66 23.47
C GLN A 58 15.22 -40.53 23.63
N SER A 59 15.93 -40.26 22.54
CA SER A 59 17.38 -40.02 22.58
C SER A 59 17.72 -38.79 23.44
N ILE A 60 16.99 -37.68 23.30
CA ILE A 60 17.17 -36.50 24.16
C ILE A 60 16.76 -36.77 25.61
N ALA A 61 15.76 -37.61 25.85
CA ALA A 61 15.27 -37.93 27.19
C ALA A 61 16.37 -38.55 28.08
N THR A 62 17.38 -39.21 27.49
CA THR A 62 18.53 -39.77 28.20
C THR A 62 19.36 -38.75 28.99
N LEU A 63 19.22 -37.45 28.69
CA LEU A 63 19.93 -36.38 29.39
C LEU A 63 19.41 -36.11 30.81
N TRP A 64 18.27 -36.68 31.18
CA TRP A 64 17.66 -36.48 32.49
C TRP A 64 17.25 -37.82 33.13
N PRO A 65 17.44 -37.99 34.45
CA PRO A 65 17.13 -39.25 35.13
C PRO A 65 15.61 -39.38 35.42
N TRP A 66 14.84 -39.74 34.40
CA TRP A 66 13.41 -40.00 34.53
C TRP A 66 13.14 -41.29 35.30
N GLU A 67 12.14 -41.27 36.19
CA GLU A 67 11.63 -42.47 36.87
C GLU A 67 10.94 -43.40 35.87
N LYS A 68 10.14 -42.80 34.96
CA LYS A 68 9.45 -43.51 33.90
C LYS A 68 9.24 -42.58 32.71
N ILE A 69 9.44 -43.12 31.51
CA ILE A 69 9.08 -42.48 30.25
C ILE A 69 7.88 -43.25 29.69
N VAL A 70 6.80 -42.53 29.40
CA VAL A 70 5.57 -43.08 28.80
C VAL A 70 5.40 -42.44 27.43
N ASP A 71 5.31 -43.28 26.40
CA ASP A 71 5.03 -42.85 25.03
C ASP A 71 3.57 -43.14 24.71
N LEU A 72 2.79 -42.09 24.49
CA LEU A 72 1.37 -42.19 24.19
C LEU A 72 1.19 -42.50 22.70
N SER A 73 0.49 -43.58 22.41
CA SER A 73 -0.01 -43.87 21.07
C SER A 73 -0.94 -42.76 20.56
N ALA A 74 -1.15 -42.74 19.23
CA ALA A 74 -2.11 -41.83 18.61
C ALA A 74 -3.54 -42.05 19.15
N ASP A 75 -3.88 -43.30 19.45
CA ASP A 75 -5.20 -43.68 19.98
C ASP A 75 -5.34 -43.20 21.42
N GLU A 76 -4.34 -43.41 22.28
CA GLU A 76 -4.33 -42.90 23.65
C GLU A 76 -4.35 -41.36 23.68
N THR A 77 -3.62 -40.71 22.77
CA THR A 77 -3.66 -39.25 22.56
C THR A 77 -5.07 -38.79 22.17
N SER A 78 -5.77 -39.55 21.35
CA SER A 78 -7.14 -39.27 20.91
C SER A 78 -8.16 -39.54 22.02
N ILE A 79 -7.97 -40.59 22.81
CA ILE A 79 -8.78 -40.90 23.99
C ILE A 79 -8.65 -39.78 25.02
N CYS A 80 -7.45 -39.22 25.22
CA CYS A 80 -7.25 -38.06 26.08
C CYS A 80 -8.18 -36.88 25.68
N GLN A 81 -8.44 -36.66 24.38
CA GLN A 81 -9.37 -35.61 23.93
C GLN A 81 -10.78 -35.76 24.50
N GLN A 82 -11.26 -36.99 24.68
CA GLN A 82 -12.62 -37.29 25.12
C GLN A 82 -12.84 -36.88 26.59
N TYR A 83 -11.78 -36.93 27.40
CA TYR A 83 -11.83 -36.66 28.85
C TYR A 83 -11.39 -35.24 29.23
N ARG A 84 -11.11 -34.36 28.26
CA ARG A 84 -10.65 -32.98 28.51
C ARG A 84 -11.51 -32.19 29.48
N ASN A 85 -12.82 -32.47 29.56
CA ASN A 85 -13.78 -31.77 30.42
C ASN A 85 -14.16 -32.55 31.69
N ALA A 86 -13.52 -33.68 31.98
CA ALA A 86 -13.88 -34.57 33.07
C ALA A 86 -12.66 -34.88 33.97
N PRO A 87 -12.27 -33.97 34.89
CA PRO A 87 -11.01 -34.02 35.64
C PRO A 87 -10.73 -35.34 36.36
N ARG A 88 -11.70 -35.84 37.12
CA ARG A 88 -11.56 -37.11 37.87
C ARG A 88 -11.46 -38.32 36.95
N LYS A 89 -12.09 -38.26 35.77
CA LYS A 89 -12.00 -39.32 34.75
C LYS A 89 -10.68 -39.23 33.99
N ALA A 90 -10.20 -38.02 33.70
CA ALA A 90 -8.90 -37.76 33.11
C ALA A 90 -7.75 -38.22 34.02
N GLU A 91 -7.82 -37.94 35.33
CA GLU A 91 -6.85 -38.42 36.31
C GLU A 91 -6.89 -39.95 36.44
N GLY A 92 -8.08 -40.55 36.54
CA GLY A 92 -8.25 -42.00 36.55
C GLY A 92 -7.70 -42.67 35.29
N MET A 93 -7.98 -42.11 34.11
CA MET A 93 -7.49 -42.58 32.83
C MET A 93 -5.96 -42.42 32.71
N LEU A 94 -5.37 -41.30 33.12
CA LEU A 94 -3.91 -41.13 33.13
C LEU A 94 -3.24 -42.10 34.11
N ARG A 95 -3.88 -42.40 35.24
CA ARG A 95 -3.41 -43.42 36.18
C ARG A 95 -3.48 -44.82 35.56
N GLU A 96 -4.52 -45.13 34.79
CA GLU A 96 -4.72 -46.42 34.13
C GLU A 96 -3.78 -46.62 32.92
N ILE A 97 -3.73 -45.65 32.01
CA ILE A 97 -2.92 -45.69 30.77
C ILE A 97 -1.43 -45.53 31.10
N CYS A 98 -1.07 -44.57 31.94
CA CYS A 98 0.33 -44.18 32.15
C CYS A 98 0.92 -44.72 33.46
N GLY A 99 0.10 -45.18 34.41
CA GLY A 99 0.55 -45.63 35.73
C GLY A 99 1.03 -44.50 36.65
N LEU A 100 0.53 -43.27 36.48
CA LEU A 100 1.03 -42.09 37.18
C LEU A 100 0.33 -41.91 38.55
N PRO A 101 1.07 -41.76 39.67
CA PRO A 101 0.53 -41.86 41.03
C PRO A 101 -0.12 -40.56 41.58
N GLY A 102 -0.04 -39.45 40.84
CA GLY A 102 -0.38 -38.08 41.26
C GLY A 102 0.72 -37.11 40.82
N ALA A 103 0.52 -35.79 40.94
CA ALA A 103 1.57 -34.80 40.61
C ALA A 103 1.54 -33.60 41.54
N ASP A 104 2.72 -33.21 42.03
CA ASP A 104 2.96 -31.95 42.75
C ASP A 104 3.40 -30.84 41.78
N GLU A 105 4.01 -31.19 40.64
CA GLU A 105 4.34 -30.26 39.55
C GLU A 105 3.98 -30.86 38.18
N VAL A 106 3.49 -30.03 37.26
CA VAL A 106 3.20 -30.45 35.88
C VAL A 106 3.79 -29.46 34.89
N PHE A 107 4.64 -29.96 33.99
CA PHE A 107 5.27 -29.19 32.93
C PHE A 107 4.61 -29.51 31.60
N THR A 108 4.20 -28.46 30.90
CA THR A 108 3.56 -28.52 29.58
C THR A 108 4.33 -27.64 28.60
N GLN A 109 4.14 -27.87 27.30
CA GLN A 109 4.78 -27.03 26.27
C GLN A 109 3.88 -25.87 25.84
N ARG A 110 2.58 -26.16 25.79
CA ARG A 110 1.51 -25.28 25.34
C ARG A 110 0.27 -25.60 26.17
N ASN A 111 -0.72 -24.73 26.17
CA ASN A 111 -1.94 -24.87 26.99
C ASN A 111 -3.24 -25.11 26.18
N TRP A 112 -3.12 -25.43 24.89
CA TRP A 112 -4.25 -25.53 23.96
C TRP A 112 -4.22 -26.79 23.10
N GLN A 113 -3.38 -27.76 23.48
CA GLN A 113 -3.34 -29.06 22.81
C GLN A 113 -3.84 -30.15 23.76
N PRO A 114 -4.70 -31.06 23.29
CA PRO A 114 -5.56 -31.87 24.15
C PRO A 114 -4.87 -32.56 25.33
N VAL A 115 -3.68 -33.13 25.13
CA VAL A 115 -2.96 -33.82 26.21
C VAL A 115 -2.46 -32.84 27.27
N ASN A 116 -2.00 -31.64 26.88
CA ASN A 116 -1.65 -30.60 27.85
C ASN A 116 -2.90 -30.19 28.66
N GLU A 117 -4.05 -30.04 28.00
CA GLU A 117 -5.33 -29.67 28.64
C GLU A 117 -5.75 -30.70 29.69
N VAL A 118 -5.65 -31.97 29.32
CA VAL A 118 -5.98 -33.12 30.16
C VAL A 118 -5.05 -33.20 31.37
N LEU A 119 -3.75 -32.99 31.21
CA LEU A 119 -2.79 -32.97 32.32
C LEU A 119 -3.05 -31.81 33.28
N LEU A 120 -3.31 -30.62 32.75
CA LEU A 120 -3.66 -29.44 33.55
C LEU A 120 -4.98 -29.68 34.32
N ASN A 121 -5.94 -30.34 33.70
CA ASN A 121 -7.23 -30.65 34.33
C ASN A 121 -7.19 -31.83 35.30
N ALA A 122 -6.35 -32.83 35.08
CA ALA A 122 -6.22 -33.99 35.95
C ALA A 122 -5.47 -33.65 37.25
N TYR A 123 -4.45 -32.79 37.17
CA TYR A 123 -3.57 -32.47 38.29
C TYR A 123 -3.66 -30.99 38.68
N ARG A 124 -4.87 -30.53 39.00
CA ARG A 124 -5.16 -29.10 39.19
C ARG A 124 -4.44 -28.45 40.36
N ASP A 125 -4.22 -29.22 41.40
CA ASP A 125 -3.57 -28.74 42.62
C ASP A 125 -2.04 -28.72 42.49
N ALA A 126 -1.50 -29.19 41.35
CA ALA A 126 -0.08 -29.19 41.06
C ALA A 126 0.44 -27.80 40.68
N TYR A 127 1.74 -27.57 40.87
CA TYR A 127 2.42 -26.40 40.36
C TYR A 127 2.69 -26.54 38.86
N HIS A 128 2.08 -25.67 38.07
CA HIS A 128 2.15 -25.76 36.62
C HIS A 128 3.21 -24.86 36.00
N VAL A 129 3.95 -25.41 35.04
CA VAL A 129 5.01 -24.71 34.29
C VAL A 129 4.78 -24.92 32.79
N CYS A 130 4.69 -23.84 32.01
CA CYS A 130 4.59 -23.93 30.55
C CYS A 130 5.87 -23.43 29.88
N THR A 131 6.59 -24.29 29.16
CA THR A 131 7.95 -24.02 28.64
C THR A 131 8.01 -23.52 27.19
N GLY A 132 6.89 -23.46 26.47
CA GLY A 132 6.84 -22.97 25.09
C GLY A 132 7.61 -23.82 24.07
N ASP A 133 7.83 -23.27 22.86
CA ASP A 133 8.38 -23.98 21.71
C ASP A 133 9.91 -23.85 21.50
N GLY A 134 10.68 -23.60 22.56
CA GLY A 134 12.15 -23.73 22.51
C GLY A 134 12.99 -22.45 22.64
N LEU A 135 12.44 -21.34 23.14
CA LEU A 135 13.17 -20.07 23.37
C LEU A 135 13.59 -19.83 24.83
N GLY A 136 13.60 -20.86 25.69
CA GLY A 136 13.85 -20.67 27.12
C GLY A 136 12.76 -19.88 27.85
N ILE A 137 11.57 -19.78 27.25
CA ILE A 137 10.41 -19.07 27.80
C ILE A 137 9.70 -19.97 28.80
N VAL A 138 9.32 -19.43 29.95
CA VAL A 138 8.65 -20.16 31.03
C VAL A 138 7.51 -19.32 31.56
N ASP A 139 6.31 -19.89 31.60
CA ASP A 139 5.14 -19.29 32.26
C ASP A 139 4.76 -20.08 33.52
N PHE A 140 4.50 -19.36 34.61
CA PHE A 140 4.07 -19.88 35.90
C PHE A 140 2.68 -19.34 36.27
N SER A 141 1.59 -19.93 35.75
CA SER A 141 0.25 -19.81 36.35
C SER A 141 -0.76 -20.78 35.74
N PHE A 142 -1.41 -21.61 36.56
CA PHE A 142 -2.72 -22.22 36.23
C PHE A 142 -3.50 -22.49 37.52
N THR A 143 -4.79 -22.15 37.53
CA THR A 143 -5.86 -22.89 38.24
C THR A 143 -7.26 -22.41 37.76
N ASP A 144 -7.99 -23.35 37.14
CA ASP A 144 -9.44 -23.45 36.79
C ASP A 144 -10.03 -23.05 35.40
N TYR A 145 -10.22 -24.11 34.58
CA TYR A 145 -11.30 -24.50 33.63
C TYR A 145 -11.45 -24.00 32.16
N PHE A 146 -12.03 -24.92 31.35
CA PHE A 146 -11.98 -25.14 29.87
C PHE A 146 -13.25 -24.78 29.04
N VAL A 147 -13.13 -24.89 27.68
CA VAL A 147 -14.11 -24.98 26.50
C VAL A 147 -14.54 -23.70 25.71
N PRO A 148 -14.95 -23.72 24.38
CA PRO A 148 -14.48 -24.38 23.13
C PRO A 148 -13.94 -23.41 22.04
N TYR A 149 -13.21 -23.98 21.07
CA TYR A 149 -12.59 -23.35 19.90
C TYR A 149 -13.60 -22.99 18.79
N HIS A 150 -13.59 -21.76 18.28
CA HIS A 150 -13.74 -21.45 16.84
C HIS A 150 -13.09 -20.08 16.53
N GLU A 151 -12.20 -20.11 15.53
CA GLU A 151 -11.63 -19.03 14.72
C GLU A 151 -11.03 -17.78 15.38
N VAL A 152 -9.69 -17.62 15.36
CA VAL A 152 -9.01 -16.30 15.29
C VAL A 152 -7.60 -16.44 14.69
N ASN A 153 -7.24 -15.49 13.83
CA ASN A 153 -5.94 -15.38 13.16
C ASN A 153 -5.00 -14.32 13.80
N THR A 154 -3.74 -14.74 13.96
CA THR A 154 -2.46 -14.02 13.76
C THR A 154 -2.19 -12.64 14.38
N PHE A 155 -1.57 -12.67 15.56
CA PHE A 155 -0.40 -11.89 16.06
C PHE A 155 -0.08 -12.42 17.47
N LEU A 156 -1.15 -12.84 18.17
CA LEU A 156 -1.21 -13.06 19.60
C LEU A 156 -1.86 -14.41 19.96
N SER A 157 -2.16 -15.28 18.98
CA SER A 157 -2.96 -16.50 19.19
C SER A 157 -2.25 -17.64 19.93
N ILE A 158 -0.91 -17.74 19.87
CA ILE A 158 -0.17 -18.83 20.55
C ILE A 158 0.02 -18.55 22.05
N PHE A 159 0.00 -17.28 22.45
CA PHE A 159 0.32 -16.85 23.82
C PHE A 159 -0.82 -16.02 24.47
N HIS A 160 -1.39 -15.03 23.77
CA HIS A 160 -2.32 -14.04 24.36
C HIS A 160 -3.75 -14.53 24.56
N ASN A 161 -4.26 -15.46 23.73
CA ASN A 161 -5.62 -16.00 23.91
C ASN A 161 -5.74 -16.72 25.26
N ASN A 162 -4.67 -17.39 25.68
CA ASN A 162 -4.65 -18.07 26.96
C ASN A 162 -4.22 -17.16 28.12
N PHE A 163 -3.36 -16.15 27.90
CA PHE A 163 -2.98 -15.21 28.96
C PHE A 163 -4.13 -14.28 29.41
N ARG A 164 -4.93 -13.73 28.49
CA ARG A 164 -6.06 -12.84 28.82
C ARG A 164 -7.20 -13.58 29.50
N GLU A 165 -7.50 -14.81 29.06
CA GLU A 165 -8.53 -15.63 29.69
C GLU A 165 -8.10 -16.18 31.06
N ASN A 166 -6.83 -16.57 31.23
CA ASN A 166 -6.31 -17.05 32.51
C ASN A 166 -6.28 -15.94 33.58
N THR A 167 -5.93 -14.70 33.22
CA THR A 167 -5.90 -13.60 34.19
C THR A 167 -7.31 -13.22 34.66
N ALA A 168 -8.32 -13.36 33.79
CA ALA A 168 -9.71 -13.04 34.10
C ALA A 168 -10.43 -14.14 34.90
N LYS A 169 -10.03 -15.41 34.76
CA LYS A 169 -10.67 -16.57 35.40
C LYS A 169 -10.05 -16.99 36.75
N THR A 170 -8.76 -16.72 36.96
CA THR A 170 -8.00 -17.29 38.10
C THR A 170 -7.62 -16.26 39.18
N GLY A 171 -7.78 -14.96 38.91
CA GLY A 171 -7.33 -13.88 39.79
C GLY A 171 -5.80 -13.77 39.97
N LYS A 172 -5.00 -14.65 39.35
CA LYS A 172 -3.54 -14.67 39.39
C LYS A 172 -2.96 -14.39 38.01
N LYS A 173 -1.84 -13.66 37.97
CA LYS A 173 -1.20 -13.22 36.73
C LYS A 173 -0.14 -14.24 36.27
N PRO A 174 -0.12 -14.63 34.99
CA PRO A 174 0.97 -15.43 34.42
C PRO A 174 2.31 -14.69 34.54
N LEU A 175 3.35 -15.44 34.89
CA LEU A 175 4.69 -14.89 35.09
C LEU A 175 5.63 -15.44 34.03
N LEU A 176 5.88 -14.62 33.01
CA LEU A 176 6.81 -14.94 31.93
C LEU A 176 8.26 -14.73 32.38
N ARG A 177 9.05 -15.79 32.38
CA ARG A 177 10.51 -15.74 32.53
C ARG A 177 11.17 -16.25 31.27
N ILE A 178 12.28 -15.64 30.89
CA ILE A 178 13.21 -16.22 29.92
C ILE A 178 14.47 -16.57 30.70
N PHE A 179 14.94 -17.82 30.63
CA PHE A 179 16.21 -18.19 31.24
C PHE A 179 17.36 -18.08 30.22
N ASP A 180 18.58 -17.86 30.72
CA ASP A 180 19.75 -17.61 29.88
C ASP A 180 19.95 -18.73 28.84
N ARG A 181 20.11 -18.33 27.57
CA ARG A 181 20.40 -19.21 26.44
C ARG A 181 21.59 -20.14 26.68
N GLN A 182 22.51 -19.78 27.57
CA GLN A 182 23.64 -20.62 27.97
C GLN A 182 23.19 -21.98 28.53
N HIS A 183 22.07 -22.04 29.24
CA HIS A 183 21.54 -23.32 29.76
C HIS A 183 21.04 -24.21 28.63
N LEU A 184 20.36 -23.62 27.63
CA LEU A 184 19.90 -24.37 26.46
C LEU A 184 21.08 -24.82 25.58
N LEU A 185 22.10 -23.95 25.39
CA LEU A 185 23.35 -24.31 24.71
C LEU A 185 24.09 -25.44 25.44
N ALA A 186 24.17 -25.39 26.77
CA ALA A 186 24.79 -26.45 27.57
C ALA A 186 24.04 -27.79 27.43
N ALA A 187 22.70 -27.76 27.36
CA ALA A 187 21.89 -28.94 27.08
C ALA A 187 22.13 -29.52 25.69
N ILE A 188 22.20 -28.66 24.68
CA ILE A 188 22.59 -29.05 23.32
C ILE A 188 24.00 -29.67 23.33
N ASP A 189 24.97 -29.06 24.00
CA ASP A 189 26.36 -29.54 24.06
C ASP A 189 26.47 -30.91 24.73
N ARG A 190 25.73 -31.14 25.82
CA ARG A 190 25.67 -32.46 26.47
C ARG A 190 25.03 -33.51 25.59
N TYR A 191 23.91 -33.17 24.93
CA TYR A 191 23.30 -34.07 23.95
C TYR A 191 24.29 -34.48 22.86
N ILE A 192 24.99 -33.49 22.30
CA ILE A 192 26.02 -33.74 21.29
C ILE A 192 27.08 -34.67 21.86
N ALA A 193 27.56 -34.44 23.08
CA ALA A 193 28.60 -35.27 23.70
C ALA A 193 28.20 -36.74 23.86
N VAL A 194 26.94 -37.02 24.26
CA VAL A 194 26.46 -38.39 24.51
C VAL A 194 25.87 -39.08 23.27
N SER A 195 25.46 -38.32 22.25
CA SER A 195 24.88 -38.87 21.02
C SER A 195 25.93 -39.01 19.91
N ALA A 196 26.21 -40.26 19.52
CA ALA A 196 27.11 -40.58 18.40
C ALA A 196 26.38 -40.99 17.11
N GLU A 197 25.08 -41.32 17.17
CA GLU A 197 24.33 -42.05 16.13
C GLU A 197 24.32 -41.36 14.75
N TYR A 198 24.26 -40.03 14.70
CA TYR A 198 24.17 -39.26 13.45
C TYR A 198 25.48 -38.56 13.06
N ARG A 199 26.58 -38.77 13.79
CA ARG A 199 27.84 -38.08 13.51
C ARG A 199 28.44 -38.59 12.20
N GLY A 200 28.86 -37.67 11.33
CA GLY A 200 29.45 -38.02 10.04
C GLY A 200 28.44 -38.44 8.95
N THR A 201 27.14 -38.39 9.24
CA THR A 201 26.08 -38.71 8.26
C THR A 201 25.58 -37.49 7.50
N LEU A 202 26.22 -36.33 7.67
CA LEU A 202 25.89 -35.13 6.92
C LEU A 202 26.31 -35.33 5.46
N PRO A 203 25.45 -35.07 4.47
CA PRO A 203 25.74 -35.44 3.09
C PRO A 203 26.75 -34.50 2.39
N THR A 204 27.13 -33.39 3.02
CA THR A 204 28.19 -32.49 2.55
C THR A 204 29.48 -32.70 3.36
N THR A 205 30.62 -32.62 2.67
CA THR A 205 31.96 -32.68 3.28
C THR A 205 32.51 -31.30 3.64
N ARG A 206 31.87 -30.21 3.21
CA ARG A 206 32.27 -28.81 3.43
C ARG A 206 31.08 -27.92 3.84
N PRO A 207 30.48 -28.16 5.02
CA PRO A 207 29.31 -27.40 5.47
C PRO A 207 29.55 -25.88 5.49
N GLU A 208 30.76 -25.42 5.78
CA GLU A 208 31.18 -24.02 5.78
C GLU A 208 31.11 -23.32 4.42
N ALA A 209 31.06 -24.09 3.34
CA ALA A 209 30.87 -23.59 1.98
C ALA A 209 29.44 -23.86 1.46
N ALA A 210 28.58 -24.55 2.23
CA ALA A 210 27.26 -25.00 1.80
C ALA A 210 26.12 -24.12 2.35
N ILE A 211 24.97 -24.17 1.67
CA ILE A 211 23.70 -23.57 2.06
C ILE A 211 22.85 -24.64 2.76
N LEU A 212 22.41 -24.38 3.99
CA LEU A 212 21.42 -25.23 4.67
C LEU A 212 20.02 -24.66 4.45
N LEU A 213 19.16 -25.38 3.74
CA LEU A 213 17.76 -25.04 3.49
C LEU A 213 16.83 -25.87 4.39
N LEU A 214 15.97 -25.19 5.16
CA LEU A 214 14.87 -25.81 5.90
C LEU A 214 13.55 -25.71 5.14
N THR A 215 12.93 -26.86 4.90
CA THR A 215 11.53 -26.92 4.45
C THR A 215 10.58 -26.94 5.66
N SER A 216 9.31 -26.69 5.39
CA SER A 216 8.18 -26.67 6.32
C SER A 216 7.08 -27.58 5.80
N ASN A 217 6.06 -27.90 6.60
CA ASN A 217 4.93 -28.72 6.14
C ASN A 217 3.74 -27.88 5.64
N LEU A 218 3.99 -26.82 4.84
CA LEU A 218 2.93 -25.86 4.51
C LEU A 218 1.83 -26.48 3.65
N SER A 219 2.20 -27.24 2.62
CA SER A 219 1.24 -27.90 1.74
C SER A 219 0.46 -29.02 2.42
N GLU A 220 1.08 -29.73 3.34
CA GLU A 220 0.41 -30.76 4.14
C GLU A 220 -0.52 -30.17 5.21
N ALA A 221 -0.26 -28.93 5.62
CA ALA A 221 -1.13 -28.17 6.51
C ALA A 221 -2.08 -27.23 5.73
N GLU A 222 -2.19 -27.40 4.41
CA GLU A 222 -3.09 -26.66 3.51
C GLU A 222 -2.89 -25.13 3.52
N PHE A 223 -1.71 -24.65 3.94
CA PHE A 223 -1.38 -23.22 3.94
C PHE A 223 -0.98 -22.68 2.56
N ALA A 224 -0.53 -23.56 1.66
CA ALA A 224 -0.16 -23.23 0.28
C ALA A 224 -0.21 -24.49 -0.61
N PRO A 225 -0.47 -24.39 -1.92
CA PRO A 225 -0.29 -25.51 -2.84
C PRO A 225 1.16 -26.03 -2.83
N LEU A 226 1.36 -27.31 -3.17
CA LEU A 226 2.71 -27.92 -3.15
C LEU A 226 3.67 -27.25 -4.14
N ALA A 227 3.24 -27.03 -5.39
CA ALA A 227 4.08 -26.39 -6.42
C ALA A 227 4.54 -24.99 -6.00
N SER A 228 3.59 -24.24 -5.45
CA SER A 228 3.76 -22.93 -4.84
C SER A 228 4.74 -22.90 -3.66
N GLU A 229 4.71 -23.90 -2.80
CA GLU A 229 5.68 -24.07 -1.72
C GLU A 229 7.09 -24.40 -2.27
N ILE A 230 7.19 -25.21 -3.33
CA ILE A 230 8.46 -25.52 -4.00
C ILE A 230 9.06 -24.26 -4.65
N ASP A 231 8.25 -23.46 -5.37
CA ASP A 231 8.68 -22.20 -5.97
C ASP A 231 9.26 -21.22 -4.95
N LEU A 232 8.63 -21.16 -3.76
CA LEU A 232 9.11 -20.36 -2.66
C LEU A 232 10.54 -20.77 -2.23
N TYR A 233 10.79 -22.08 -2.08
CA TYR A 233 12.13 -22.56 -1.72
C TYR A 233 13.16 -22.30 -2.81
N VAL A 234 12.80 -22.46 -4.09
CA VAL A 234 13.69 -22.14 -5.22
C VAL A 234 14.08 -20.66 -5.21
N ASN A 235 13.11 -19.77 -5.04
CA ASN A 235 13.36 -18.33 -4.98
C ASN A 235 14.22 -17.93 -3.77
N LEU A 236 13.98 -18.55 -2.60
CA LEU A 236 14.79 -18.32 -1.40
C LEU A 236 16.26 -18.70 -1.62
N VAL A 237 16.52 -19.84 -2.27
CA VAL A 237 17.89 -20.26 -2.59
C VAL A 237 18.49 -19.34 -3.66
N ALA A 238 17.75 -19.05 -4.74
CA ALA A 238 18.23 -18.22 -5.85
C ALA A 238 18.73 -16.83 -5.41
N ALA A 239 18.12 -16.24 -4.38
CA ALA A 239 18.50 -14.94 -3.85
C ALA A 239 19.96 -14.88 -3.35
N VAL A 240 20.50 -16.00 -2.87
CA VAL A 240 21.84 -16.06 -2.23
C VAL A 240 22.80 -17.01 -2.94
N TYR A 241 22.30 -17.83 -3.85
CA TYR A 241 23.06 -18.86 -4.54
C TYR A 241 24.14 -18.27 -5.46
N ARG A 242 25.37 -18.79 -5.34
CA ARG A 242 26.56 -18.44 -6.12
C ARG A 242 27.35 -19.69 -6.56
N GLY A 243 26.74 -20.87 -6.54
CA GLY A 243 27.36 -22.15 -6.94
C GLY A 243 27.70 -23.09 -5.77
N GLU A 244 27.23 -22.80 -4.55
CA GLU A 244 27.45 -23.63 -3.36
C GLU A 244 26.66 -24.95 -3.38
N GLU A 245 27.11 -25.94 -2.61
CA GLU A 245 26.26 -27.11 -2.32
C GLU A 245 25.03 -26.68 -1.49
N VAL A 246 23.86 -27.23 -1.79
CA VAL A 246 22.62 -26.99 -1.03
C VAL A 246 22.26 -28.26 -0.27
N VAL A 247 22.21 -28.17 1.06
CA VAL A 247 21.76 -29.24 1.95
C VAL A 247 20.32 -28.96 2.36
N VAL A 248 19.39 -29.81 1.95
CA VAL A 248 17.99 -29.73 2.34
C VAL A 248 17.78 -30.53 3.62
N LYS A 249 17.42 -29.84 4.71
CA LYS A 249 16.92 -30.48 5.93
C LYS A 249 15.38 -30.44 5.93
N PRO A 250 14.73 -31.59 5.71
CA PRO A 250 13.29 -31.64 5.60
C PRO A 250 12.55 -31.44 6.93
N HIS A 251 11.31 -30.95 6.86
CA HIS A 251 10.46 -30.88 8.05
C HIS A 251 10.07 -32.30 8.52
N PRO A 252 10.10 -32.63 9.83
CA PRO A 252 9.84 -34.00 10.30
C PRO A 252 8.43 -34.53 10.00
N ARG A 253 7.48 -33.63 9.70
CA ARG A 253 6.06 -33.95 9.44
C ARG A 253 5.62 -33.80 7.98
N GLU A 254 6.55 -33.49 7.07
CA GLU A 254 6.19 -33.32 5.67
C GLU A 254 6.02 -34.66 4.93
N ARG A 255 5.54 -34.62 3.69
CA ARG A 255 5.49 -35.80 2.81
C ARG A 255 6.89 -36.27 2.42
N SER A 256 7.09 -37.58 2.31
CA SER A 256 8.41 -38.20 2.14
C SER A 256 9.12 -37.76 0.86
N ASP A 257 8.36 -37.54 -0.21
CA ASP A 257 8.81 -37.14 -1.55
C ASP A 257 9.04 -35.63 -1.72
N LYS A 258 8.56 -34.76 -0.82
CA LYS A 258 8.68 -33.31 -1.02
C LYS A 258 10.13 -32.82 -0.99
N ALA A 259 10.97 -33.40 -0.11
CA ALA A 259 12.39 -33.06 -0.05
C ALA A 259 13.07 -33.32 -1.40
N ASP A 260 12.76 -34.46 -2.03
CA ASP A 260 13.26 -34.82 -3.35
C ASP A 260 12.71 -33.91 -4.44
N MET A 261 11.43 -33.55 -4.38
CA MET A 261 10.82 -32.60 -5.32
C MET A 261 11.47 -31.21 -5.23
N VAL A 262 11.74 -30.71 -4.01
CA VAL A 262 12.46 -29.46 -3.80
C VAL A 262 13.90 -29.58 -4.33
N ALA A 263 14.57 -30.69 -4.05
CA ALA A 263 15.93 -30.92 -4.53
C ALA A 263 16.00 -31.00 -6.06
N ASN A 264 15.05 -31.67 -6.71
CA ASN A 264 14.96 -31.74 -8.17
C ASN A 264 14.69 -30.37 -8.77
N ALA A 265 13.74 -29.60 -8.21
CA ALA A 265 13.46 -28.25 -8.68
C ALA A 265 14.68 -27.33 -8.56
N LEU A 266 15.47 -27.44 -7.48
CA LEU A 266 16.71 -26.70 -7.30
C LEU A 266 17.81 -27.13 -8.29
N ARG A 267 17.95 -28.43 -8.56
CA ARG A 267 18.88 -28.96 -9.58
C ARG A 267 18.52 -28.46 -10.97
N GLU A 268 17.24 -28.59 -11.35
CA GLU A 268 16.75 -28.24 -12.68
C GLU A 268 16.78 -26.73 -12.94
N ARG A 269 16.35 -25.93 -11.97
CA ARG A 269 16.14 -24.48 -12.18
C ARG A 269 17.36 -23.63 -11.86
N LEU A 270 18.24 -24.07 -10.97
CA LEU A 270 19.42 -23.31 -10.55
C LEU A 270 20.74 -24.02 -10.90
N GLY A 271 20.70 -25.23 -11.44
CA GLY A 271 21.90 -26.04 -11.66
C GLY A 271 22.62 -26.38 -10.35
N ALA A 272 21.91 -26.40 -9.22
CA ALA A 272 22.51 -26.58 -7.90
C ALA A 272 22.91 -28.02 -7.61
N GLN A 273 24.05 -28.22 -6.94
CA GLN A 273 24.39 -29.49 -6.34
C GLN A 273 23.62 -29.64 -5.03
N VAL A 274 22.56 -30.46 -5.03
CA VAL A 274 21.64 -30.57 -3.88
C VAL A 274 21.73 -31.93 -3.21
N HIS A 275 21.79 -31.93 -1.88
CA HIS A 275 21.82 -33.09 -1.01
C HIS A 275 20.67 -33.06 0.00
N CYS A 276 19.87 -34.12 0.09
CA CYS A 276 18.83 -34.25 1.12
C CYS A 276 19.36 -34.99 2.35
N ILE A 277 18.94 -34.57 3.54
CA ILE A 277 19.21 -35.33 4.77
C ILE A 277 18.25 -36.52 4.86
N GLU A 278 18.77 -37.71 4.57
CA GLU A 278 18.01 -38.97 4.62
C GLU A 278 18.07 -39.68 5.97
N HIS A 279 19.11 -39.42 6.78
CA HIS A 279 19.27 -40.13 8.06
C HIS A 279 18.07 -39.87 8.99
N PRO A 280 17.31 -40.92 9.40
CA PRO A 280 16.02 -40.75 10.09
C PRO A 280 16.08 -39.91 11.38
N LEU A 281 17.13 -40.14 12.20
CA LEU A 281 17.37 -39.33 13.40
C LEU A 281 17.72 -37.89 13.06
N LEU A 282 18.68 -37.64 12.16
CA LEU A 282 19.13 -36.28 11.80
C LEU A 282 18.02 -35.44 11.15
N ARG A 283 17.15 -36.09 10.36
CA ARG A 283 15.93 -35.49 9.82
C ARG A 283 15.02 -34.97 10.93
N SER A 284 14.83 -35.76 11.98
CA SER A 284 13.90 -35.49 13.09
C SER A 284 14.50 -34.67 14.23
N LEU A 285 15.82 -34.54 14.29
CA LEU A 285 16.50 -33.74 15.30
C LEU A 285 16.25 -32.23 15.11
N PRO A 286 16.20 -31.47 16.23
CA PRO A 286 16.19 -30.02 16.20
C PRO A 286 17.35 -29.46 15.38
N VAL A 287 17.09 -28.47 14.52
CA VAL A 287 18.12 -27.84 13.70
C VAL A 287 19.16 -27.11 14.54
N GLU A 288 18.80 -26.71 15.75
CA GLU A 288 19.63 -26.02 16.72
C GLU A 288 20.84 -26.88 17.13
N ILE A 289 20.67 -28.21 17.17
CA ILE A 289 21.74 -29.19 17.45
C ILE A 289 22.67 -29.31 16.25
N LEU A 290 22.11 -29.30 15.04
CA LEU A 290 22.89 -29.33 13.79
C LEU A 290 23.75 -28.07 13.65
N LEU A 291 23.16 -26.89 13.88
CA LEU A 291 23.85 -25.60 13.79
C LEU A 291 24.90 -25.38 14.89
N ARG A 292 24.80 -26.11 16.00
CA ARG A 292 25.84 -26.11 17.04
C ARG A 292 27.10 -26.82 16.59
N GLN A 293 26.95 -27.89 15.81
CA GLN A 293 28.06 -28.74 15.35
C GLN A 293 28.65 -28.26 14.02
N TYR A 294 27.80 -27.74 13.13
CA TYR A 294 28.17 -27.38 11.78
C TYR A 294 27.85 -25.93 11.49
N ARG A 295 28.83 -25.24 10.92
CA ARG A 295 28.71 -23.84 10.54
C ARG A 295 28.44 -23.77 9.05
N PHE A 296 27.17 -23.61 8.65
CA PHE A 296 26.81 -23.38 7.26
C PHE A 296 27.05 -21.94 6.81
N ARG A 297 27.39 -21.75 5.53
CA ARG A 297 27.62 -20.42 4.93
C ARG A 297 26.35 -19.56 4.97
N HIS A 298 25.26 -20.14 4.49
CA HIS A 298 23.92 -19.55 4.58
C HIS A 298 22.96 -20.55 5.21
N PHE A 299 22.07 -20.02 6.04
CA PHE A 299 20.97 -20.77 6.62
C PHE A 299 19.65 -20.15 6.17
N LEU A 300 18.88 -20.93 5.41
CA LEU A 300 17.66 -20.50 4.73
C LEU A 300 16.47 -21.29 5.25
N GLY A 301 15.32 -20.63 5.31
CA GLY A 301 14.07 -21.24 5.70
C GLY A 301 13.00 -20.19 5.94
N LEU A 302 11.75 -20.63 6.05
CA LEU A 302 10.66 -19.75 6.45
C LEU A 302 10.85 -19.34 7.91
N GLN A 303 10.26 -18.23 8.33
CA GLN A 303 10.28 -17.71 9.71
C GLN A 303 9.50 -18.63 10.70
N THR A 304 9.99 -19.85 10.88
CA THR A 304 9.49 -20.92 11.76
C THR A 304 10.04 -20.77 13.18
N SER A 305 9.52 -21.57 14.13
CA SER A 305 10.08 -21.63 15.49
C SER A 305 11.55 -22.04 15.49
N ALA A 306 11.91 -23.03 14.68
CA ALA A 306 13.30 -23.50 14.52
C ALA A 306 14.24 -22.39 14.02
N MET A 307 13.80 -21.61 13.03
CA MET A 307 14.58 -20.48 12.51
C MET A 307 14.78 -19.38 13.57
N ARG A 308 13.75 -19.09 14.38
CA ARG A 308 13.84 -18.12 15.49
C ARG A 308 14.75 -18.60 16.61
N ASN A 309 14.65 -19.87 16.99
CA ASN A 309 15.51 -20.48 17.99
C ASN A 309 16.98 -20.44 17.53
N ALA A 310 17.24 -20.81 16.27
CA ALA A 310 18.57 -20.74 15.67
C ALA A 310 19.14 -19.31 15.69
N LEU A 311 18.33 -18.30 15.37
CA LEU A 311 18.74 -16.89 15.46
C LEU A 311 19.02 -16.47 16.91
N PHE A 312 18.16 -16.84 17.87
CA PHE A 312 18.36 -16.52 19.29
C PHE A 312 19.67 -17.12 19.84
N LEU A 313 19.97 -18.36 19.46
CA LEU A 313 21.16 -19.09 19.88
C LEU A 313 22.43 -18.64 19.15
N TYR A 314 22.36 -18.39 17.84
CA TYR A 314 23.53 -18.29 16.95
C TYR A 314 23.59 -17.03 16.07
N GLY A 315 22.58 -16.17 16.10
CA GLY A 315 22.35 -15.05 15.16
C GLY A 315 23.25 -13.83 15.28
N LYS A 316 24.51 -13.97 15.68
CA LYS A 316 25.47 -12.84 15.75
C LYS A 316 26.02 -12.40 14.39
N GLU A 317 25.60 -13.06 13.30
CA GLU A 317 26.13 -12.87 11.94
C GLU A 317 24.98 -12.71 10.94
N PRO A 318 24.53 -11.47 10.67
CA PRO A 318 23.30 -11.21 9.90
C PRO A 318 23.35 -11.74 8.46
N ASP A 319 24.52 -11.76 7.82
CA ASP A 319 24.66 -12.22 6.42
C ASP A 319 24.57 -13.75 6.27
N ARG A 320 24.75 -14.48 7.37
CA ARG A 320 24.63 -15.95 7.42
C ARG A 320 23.17 -16.39 7.54
N PHE A 321 22.31 -15.56 8.12
CA PHE A 321 20.90 -15.84 8.30
C PHE A 321 20.09 -14.91 7.39
N CYS A 322 19.72 -15.39 6.21
CA CYS A 322 19.06 -14.53 5.23
C CYS A 322 17.58 -14.30 5.60
N PHE A 323 17.33 -13.19 6.29
CA PHE A 323 16.02 -12.68 6.70
C PHE A 323 15.67 -11.42 5.92
N SER A 324 15.48 -11.54 4.62
CA SER A 324 15.18 -10.36 3.83
C SER A 324 13.66 -10.07 3.85
N ARG A 325 13.28 -8.87 4.33
CA ARG A 325 11.96 -8.27 4.06
C ARG A 325 11.68 -8.20 2.55
N GLU A 326 12.70 -8.23 1.70
CA GLU A 326 12.59 -8.25 0.24
C GLU A 326 12.09 -9.61 -0.29
N ILE A 327 12.04 -10.67 0.54
CA ILE A 327 11.40 -11.94 0.16
C ILE A 327 9.93 -12.06 0.62
N LEU A 328 9.42 -11.10 1.41
CA LEU A 328 7.98 -10.95 1.74
C LEU A 328 7.02 -10.94 0.54
N PRO A 329 7.42 -10.43 -0.66
CA PRO A 329 6.67 -10.57 -1.91
C PRO A 329 6.37 -12.00 -2.34
N PHE A 330 7.25 -12.96 -2.01
CA PHE A 330 7.11 -14.34 -2.47
C PHE A 330 6.24 -15.21 -1.55
N TYR A 331 5.84 -14.70 -0.38
CA TYR A 331 4.96 -15.45 0.53
C TYR A 331 3.49 -15.26 0.16
N TYR A 332 2.73 -16.35 0.20
CA TYR A 332 1.28 -16.35 0.07
C TYR A 332 0.61 -15.39 1.06
N PRO A 333 -0.50 -14.72 0.71
CA PRO A 333 -1.18 -13.76 1.60
C PRO A 333 -1.47 -14.30 3.02
N GLY A 334 -1.87 -15.58 3.14
CA GLY A 334 -2.07 -16.24 4.44
C GLY A 334 -0.79 -16.38 5.26
N VAL A 335 0.34 -16.65 4.59
CA VAL A 335 1.67 -16.75 5.21
C VAL A 335 2.23 -15.36 5.54
N ARG A 336 2.00 -14.36 4.68
CA ARG A 336 2.41 -12.97 4.89
C ARG A 336 1.75 -12.34 6.12
N ASN A 337 0.45 -12.57 6.33
CA ASN A 337 -0.26 -12.09 7.52
C ASN A 337 0.25 -12.78 8.80
N TYR A 338 0.55 -14.08 8.72
CA TYR A 338 1.17 -14.82 9.82
C TYR A 338 2.57 -14.27 10.18
N LEU A 339 3.40 -13.94 9.17
CA LEU A 339 4.78 -13.49 9.36
C LEU A 339 4.93 -12.00 9.70
N GLY A 340 4.12 -11.11 9.11
CA GLY A 340 4.18 -9.65 9.34
C GLY A 340 4.05 -9.26 10.81
N ASN A 341 3.26 -10.04 11.53
CA ASN A 341 2.98 -9.89 12.94
C ASN A 341 4.13 -10.39 13.85
N LEU A 342 4.90 -11.36 13.37
CA LEU A 342 6.07 -11.91 14.07
C LEU A 342 7.27 -10.95 13.99
N PHE A 343 7.49 -10.28 12.85
CA PHE A 343 8.59 -9.31 12.66
C PHE A 343 8.54 -8.12 13.62
N ARG A 344 7.33 -7.61 13.91
CA ARG A 344 7.15 -6.47 14.83
C ARG A 344 7.52 -6.84 16.28
N MET A 345 7.33 -8.10 16.66
CA MET A 345 7.62 -8.62 17.99
C MET A 345 9.09 -8.92 18.24
N GLU A 346 9.75 -9.50 17.23
CA GLU A 346 11.16 -9.86 17.27
C GLU A 346 12.05 -8.65 17.62
N LYS A 347 11.77 -7.50 17.00
CA LYS A 347 12.49 -6.24 17.26
C LYS A 347 12.35 -5.75 18.70
N ILE A 348 11.20 -6.00 19.33
CA ILE A 348 10.93 -5.59 20.73
C ILE A 348 11.66 -6.52 21.71
N ILE A 349 11.62 -7.83 21.45
CA ILE A 349 12.26 -8.86 22.28
C ILE A 349 13.79 -8.74 22.21
N GLN A 350 14.35 -8.61 21.01
CA GLN A 350 15.80 -8.43 20.81
C GLN A 350 16.33 -7.18 21.52
N LYS A 351 15.60 -6.06 21.45
CA LYS A 351 15.99 -4.81 22.11
C LYS A 351 16.00 -4.94 23.65
N ARG A 352 15.05 -5.68 24.22
CA ARG A 352 15.01 -5.92 25.68
C ARG A 352 16.05 -6.93 26.14
N ILE A 353 16.26 -8.02 25.39
CA ILE A 353 17.30 -9.01 25.69
C ILE A 353 18.69 -8.36 25.70
N ALA A 354 18.96 -7.45 24.74
CA ALA A 354 20.23 -6.76 24.64
C ALA A 354 20.57 -5.88 25.87
N THR A 355 19.59 -5.54 26.70
CA THR A 355 19.73 -4.67 27.86
C THR A 355 19.39 -5.35 29.19
N TRP A 356 19.18 -6.67 29.17
CA TRP A 356 18.73 -7.44 30.33
C TRP A 356 19.88 -7.96 31.19
N ASP A 357 19.68 -7.95 32.51
CA ASP A 357 20.69 -8.27 33.53
C ASP A 357 20.75 -9.76 33.93
N GLY A 358 19.95 -10.62 33.30
CA GLY A 358 19.92 -12.05 33.57
C GLY A 358 19.25 -12.45 34.89
N LYS A 359 18.74 -11.49 35.67
CA LYS A 359 18.18 -11.73 37.03
C LYS A 359 16.78 -11.12 37.21
N SER A 360 16.48 -10.03 36.53
CA SER A 360 15.20 -9.30 36.62
C SER A 360 14.11 -9.92 35.73
N ILE A 361 12.84 -9.57 35.96
CA ILE A 361 11.75 -9.97 35.08
C ILE A 361 11.91 -9.24 33.73
N LEU A 362 12.28 -9.96 32.67
CA LEU A 362 12.49 -9.38 31.31
C LEU A 362 11.22 -8.70 30.76
N PHE A 363 10.06 -9.24 31.12
CA PHE A 363 8.75 -8.66 30.83
C PHE A 363 7.85 -8.73 32.08
N ASP A 364 7.86 -7.69 32.91
CA ASP A 364 6.72 -7.45 33.82
C ASP A 364 5.58 -6.92 32.96
N THR A 365 4.61 -7.76 32.66
CA THR A 365 3.40 -7.32 31.99
C THR A 365 2.52 -6.56 32.98
N ARG A 366 2.95 -5.33 33.30
CA ARG A 366 2.07 -4.18 33.05
C ARG A 366 1.91 -4.01 31.54
N ILE A 367 1.44 -5.06 30.87
CA ILE A 367 0.70 -4.87 29.65
C ILE A 367 -0.63 -4.39 30.18
N ASP A 368 -0.86 -3.11 30.00
CA ASP A 368 -2.12 -2.45 30.19
C ASP A 368 -3.18 -3.09 29.28
N LYS A 369 -3.67 -4.25 29.71
CA LYS A 369 -4.74 -5.03 29.11
C LYS A 369 -5.43 -5.79 30.23
N ARG A 370 -5.92 -5.07 31.24
CA ARG A 370 -7.15 -5.54 31.88
C ARG A 370 -8.15 -5.87 30.76
N SER A 371 -8.72 -7.07 30.82
CA SER A 371 -10.09 -7.38 30.38
C SER A 371 -10.76 -6.31 29.52
N ARG A 372 -10.59 -6.39 28.20
CA ARG A 372 -11.42 -5.59 27.30
C ARG A 372 -12.67 -6.42 26.98
N ALA A 373 -13.74 -6.17 27.73
CA ALA A 373 -14.99 -6.93 27.66
C ALA A 373 -15.64 -6.83 26.25
N ASP A 374 -15.35 -5.76 25.50
CA ASP A 374 -15.66 -5.56 24.08
C ASP A 374 -15.23 -6.74 23.20
N TYR A 375 -13.96 -7.16 23.30
CA TYR A 375 -13.40 -8.16 22.38
C TYR A 375 -14.00 -9.56 22.55
N GLN A 376 -14.39 -9.92 23.77
CA GLN A 376 -15.00 -11.23 24.04
C GLN A 376 -16.45 -11.30 23.57
N ILE A 377 -17.17 -10.19 23.68
CA ILE A 377 -18.55 -10.08 23.20
C ILE A 377 -18.60 -10.13 21.67
N PHE A 378 -17.62 -9.56 20.96
CA PHE A 378 -17.50 -9.68 19.50
C PHE A 378 -17.41 -11.13 18.99
N LEU A 379 -16.53 -11.94 19.58
CA LEU A 379 -16.32 -13.34 19.16
C LEU A 379 -17.55 -14.22 19.43
N GLN A 380 -18.40 -13.84 20.38
CA GLN A 380 -19.71 -14.47 20.56
C GLN A 380 -20.67 -14.15 19.40
N GLY A 381 -20.67 -12.90 18.93
CA GLY A 381 -21.50 -12.48 17.79
C GLY A 381 -21.15 -13.21 16.49
N GLU A 382 -19.86 -13.38 16.18
CA GLU A 382 -19.41 -14.06 14.96
C GLU A 382 -19.87 -15.54 14.89
N ARG A 383 -19.82 -16.25 16.03
CA ARG A 383 -20.31 -17.63 16.12
C ARG A 383 -21.81 -17.73 15.89
N LEU A 384 -22.58 -16.76 16.42
CA LEU A 384 -24.04 -16.71 16.23
C LEU A 384 -24.41 -16.38 14.77
N ALA A 385 -23.62 -15.52 14.10
CA ALA A 385 -23.80 -15.18 12.68
C ALA A 385 -23.66 -16.42 11.79
N ARG A 386 -22.60 -17.22 11.99
CA ARG A 386 -22.37 -18.47 11.23
C ARG A 386 -23.42 -19.55 11.45
N GLN A 387 -24.12 -19.50 12.59
CA GLN A 387 -25.26 -20.38 12.89
C GLN A 387 -26.59 -19.87 12.31
N GLY A 388 -26.58 -18.76 11.57
CA GLY A 388 -27.78 -18.12 11.03
C GLY A 388 -28.61 -17.37 12.07
N LYS A 389 -28.15 -17.23 13.32
CA LYS A 389 -28.83 -16.53 14.41
C LYS A 389 -28.50 -15.03 14.39
N ARG A 390 -28.91 -14.38 13.30
CA ARG A 390 -28.50 -13.01 12.93
C ARG A 390 -28.81 -11.96 14.01
N LYS A 391 -30.03 -11.97 14.59
CA LYS A 391 -30.43 -10.99 15.63
C LYS A 391 -29.60 -11.05 16.90
N GLU A 392 -29.20 -12.26 17.32
CA GLU A 392 -28.37 -12.46 18.50
C GLU A 392 -26.90 -12.07 18.23
N ALA A 393 -26.44 -12.28 16.99
CA ALA A 393 -25.13 -11.86 16.53
C ALA A 393 -24.97 -10.33 16.52
N SER A 394 -25.96 -9.61 15.99
CA SER A 394 -25.96 -8.14 15.95
C SER A 394 -25.95 -7.50 17.34
N GLU A 395 -26.68 -8.08 18.28
CA GLU A 395 -26.71 -7.62 19.67
C GLU A 395 -25.36 -7.77 20.37
N CYS A 396 -24.60 -8.82 20.03
CA CYS A 396 -23.24 -9.01 20.50
C CYS A 396 -22.28 -7.98 19.88
N PHE A 397 -22.36 -7.75 18.57
CA PHE A 397 -21.51 -6.74 17.91
C PHE A 397 -21.76 -5.32 18.46
N ARG A 398 -23.02 -4.97 18.75
CA ARG A 398 -23.39 -3.70 19.39
C ARG A 398 -22.78 -3.55 20.78
N LYS A 399 -22.97 -4.53 21.67
CA LYS A 399 -22.41 -4.52 23.04
C LYS A 399 -20.88 -4.49 23.04
N ALA A 400 -20.24 -5.10 22.05
CA ALA A 400 -18.80 -5.02 21.88
C ALA A 400 -18.35 -3.57 21.59
N ASN A 401 -19.06 -2.88 20.69
CA ASN A 401 -18.77 -1.49 20.35
C ASN A 401 -19.12 -0.49 21.45
N GLU A 402 -20.04 -0.81 22.36
CA GLU A 402 -20.36 0.04 23.53
C GLU A 402 -19.23 0.07 24.57
N ILE A 403 -18.41 -0.98 24.60
CA ILE A 403 -17.27 -1.09 25.52
C ILE A 403 -15.99 -0.54 24.86
N ASP A 404 -15.86 -0.66 23.53
CA ASP A 404 -14.88 0.08 22.74
C ASP A 404 -15.42 0.53 21.39
N SER A 405 -15.62 1.84 21.26
CA SER A 405 -16.10 2.44 20.02
C SER A 405 -15.07 2.43 18.88
N ASN A 406 -13.78 2.19 19.17
CA ASN A 406 -12.68 2.17 18.18
C ASN A 406 -12.28 0.75 17.76
N PHE A 407 -13.09 -0.26 18.10
CA PHE A 407 -12.81 -1.65 17.75
C PHE A 407 -13.40 -1.97 16.37
N ALA A 408 -12.53 -2.24 15.38
CA ALA A 408 -12.93 -2.36 13.98
C ALA A 408 -13.80 -3.58 13.62
N LEU A 409 -13.53 -4.73 14.24
CA LEU A 409 -14.08 -6.02 13.78
C LEU A 409 -15.59 -6.21 13.99
N PRO A 410 -16.22 -5.74 15.08
CA PRO A 410 -17.68 -5.86 15.26
C PRO A 410 -18.47 -5.03 14.25
N TYR A 411 -17.96 -3.87 13.84
CA TYR A 411 -18.54 -3.12 12.74
C TYR A 411 -18.41 -3.88 11.40
N PHE A 412 -17.29 -4.56 11.16
CA PHE A 412 -17.13 -5.38 9.94
C PHE A 412 -18.10 -6.56 9.90
N GLY A 413 -18.21 -7.30 11.01
CA GLY A 413 -19.11 -8.44 11.15
C GLY A 413 -20.59 -8.06 11.01
N GLN A 414 -21.00 -6.93 11.57
CA GLN A 414 -22.36 -6.41 11.37
C GLN A 414 -22.61 -6.06 9.90
N GLY A 415 -21.63 -5.44 9.23
CA GLY A 415 -21.77 -5.03 7.84
C GLY A 415 -22.00 -6.19 6.86
N LEU A 416 -21.36 -7.34 7.09
CA LEU A 416 -21.60 -8.53 6.28
C LEU A 416 -22.99 -9.14 6.49
N LEU A 417 -23.51 -9.11 7.72
CA LEU A 417 -24.86 -9.58 8.02
C LEU A 417 -25.93 -8.72 7.32
N ASP A 418 -25.76 -7.41 7.32
CA ASP A 418 -26.67 -6.47 6.67
C ASP A 418 -26.73 -6.70 5.14
N LEU A 419 -25.65 -7.20 4.51
CA LEU A 419 -25.64 -7.56 3.08
C LEU A 419 -26.41 -8.82 2.75
N GLU A 420 -26.27 -9.83 3.61
CA GLU A 420 -27.01 -11.07 3.45
C GLU A 420 -28.52 -10.89 3.72
N GLU A 421 -28.90 -9.80 4.39
CA GLU A 421 -30.29 -9.38 4.60
C GLU A 421 -30.82 -8.46 3.49
N GLY A 422 -29.98 -8.09 2.52
CA GLY A 422 -30.38 -7.22 1.41
C GLY A 422 -30.54 -5.76 1.81
N GLU A 423 -29.87 -5.35 2.89
CA GLU A 423 -29.88 -3.99 3.45
C GLU A 423 -28.52 -3.29 3.22
N PRO A 424 -28.13 -3.04 1.96
CA PRO A 424 -26.78 -2.60 1.63
C PRO A 424 -26.41 -1.24 2.22
N GLY A 425 -27.37 -0.33 2.41
CA GLY A 425 -27.09 0.96 3.07
C GLY A 425 -26.56 0.78 4.50
N GLN A 426 -27.11 -0.17 5.27
CA GLN A 426 -26.67 -0.44 6.64
C GLN A 426 -25.34 -1.19 6.68
N ALA A 427 -25.16 -2.13 5.74
CA ALA A 427 -23.90 -2.84 5.56
C ALA A 427 -22.73 -1.89 5.37
N ILE A 428 -22.94 -0.89 4.53
CA ILE A 428 -21.90 0.05 4.15
C ILE A 428 -21.56 0.99 5.30
N ARG A 429 -22.55 1.46 6.07
CA ARG A 429 -22.30 2.26 7.30
C ARG A 429 -21.42 1.50 8.29
N ASN A 430 -21.67 0.21 8.45
CA ASN A 430 -20.94 -0.64 9.38
C ASN A 430 -19.52 -0.98 8.86
N LEU A 431 -19.37 -1.35 7.58
CA LEU A 431 -18.06 -1.58 6.98
C LEU A 431 -17.17 -0.32 6.95
N ARG A 432 -17.76 0.87 6.78
CA ARG A 432 -17.06 2.15 6.94
C ARG A 432 -16.58 2.36 8.37
N LYS A 433 -17.42 2.10 9.36
CA LYS A 433 -17.01 2.30 10.76
C LYS A 433 -15.88 1.34 11.16
N ALA A 434 -15.89 0.12 10.62
CA ALA A 434 -14.80 -0.83 10.75
C ALA A 434 -13.48 -0.29 10.19
N TYR A 435 -13.55 0.38 9.05
CA TYR A 435 -12.40 0.98 8.40
C TYR A 435 -11.81 2.18 9.15
N GLU A 436 -12.65 3.09 9.64
CA GLU A 436 -12.23 4.24 10.46
C GLU A 436 -11.43 3.78 11.68
N CYS A 437 -11.77 2.62 12.23
CA CYS A 437 -11.09 2.01 13.36
C CYS A 437 -9.76 1.33 13.00
N ASN A 438 -9.55 0.89 11.74
CA ASN A 438 -8.29 0.29 11.27
C ASN A 438 -7.99 0.60 9.79
N PRO A 439 -7.44 1.80 9.49
CA PRO A 439 -7.33 2.32 8.13
C PRO A 439 -6.26 1.67 7.24
N SER A 440 -5.42 0.77 7.76
CA SER A 440 -4.26 0.19 7.07
C SER A 440 -4.47 -1.26 6.58
N ASN A 441 -5.72 -1.70 6.40
CA ASN A 441 -6.02 -3.08 5.99
C ASN A 441 -6.63 -3.13 4.58
N ALA A 442 -5.85 -3.58 3.60
CA ALA A 442 -6.23 -3.63 2.20
C ALA A 442 -7.38 -4.61 1.87
N GLY A 443 -7.65 -5.61 2.73
CA GLY A 443 -8.76 -6.55 2.55
C GLY A 443 -10.12 -5.92 2.84
N LEU A 444 -10.22 -5.14 3.92
CA LEU A 444 -11.42 -4.38 4.27
C LEU A 444 -11.82 -3.38 3.18
N VAL A 445 -10.83 -2.87 2.44
CA VAL A 445 -11.01 -1.94 1.30
C VAL A 445 -11.60 -2.66 0.08
N PHE A 446 -11.13 -3.88 -0.20
CA PHE A 446 -11.62 -4.71 -1.32
C PHE A 446 -13.07 -5.20 -1.09
N ASP A 447 -13.38 -5.66 0.12
CA ASP A 447 -14.71 -6.22 0.45
C ASP A 447 -15.79 -5.14 0.52
N LEU A 448 -15.45 -3.95 1.03
CA LEU A 448 -16.33 -2.77 0.98
C LEU A 448 -16.61 -2.36 -0.48
N TYR A 449 -15.58 -2.28 -1.33
CA TYR A 449 -15.75 -1.94 -2.75
C TYR A 449 -16.66 -2.92 -3.51
N HIS A 450 -16.40 -4.23 -3.39
CA HIS A 450 -17.18 -5.25 -4.08
C HIS A 450 -18.63 -5.34 -3.57
N THR A 451 -18.84 -5.12 -2.27
CA THR A 451 -20.16 -5.01 -1.64
C THR A 451 -21.00 -3.88 -2.24
N MET A 452 -20.36 -2.73 -2.46
CA MET A 452 -21.02 -1.53 -2.97
C MET A 452 -21.33 -1.65 -4.46
N VAL A 453 -20.48 -2.33 -5.23
CA VAL A 453 -20.73 -2.69 -6.64
C VAL A 453 -21.91 -3.67 -6.79
N LYS A 454 -22.07 -4.61 -5.84
CA LYS A 454 -23.22 -5.55 -5.83
C LYS A 454 -24.54 -4.90 -5.39
N ALA A 455 -24.49 -3.80 -4.64
CA ALA A 455 -25.65 -3.05 -4.17
C ALA A 455 -26.20 -2.02 -5.19
N ALA A 456 -25.86 -2.17 -6.47
CA ALA A 456 -26.15 -1.20 -7.54
C ALA A 456 -27.63 -0.76 -7.57
N GLY A 457 -27.86 0.56 -7.50
CA GLY A 457 -29.19 1.18 -7.43
C GLY A 457 -29.60 1.73 -6.05
N ASN A 458 -28.71 1.69 -5.05
CA ASN A 458 -28.93 2.28 -3.72
C ASN A 458 -28.15 3.60 -3.56
N GLU A 459 -28.83 4.75 -3.58
CA GLU A 459 -28.23 6.09 -3.51
C GLU A 459 -27.32 6.30 -2.28
N GLU A 460 -27.60 5.62 -1.17
CA GLU A 460 -26.79 5.71 0.05
C GLU A 460 -25.47 4.94 -0.07
N ALA A 461 -25.50 3.80 -0.78
CA ALA A 461 -24.33 2.99 -1.09
C ALA A 461 -23.35 3.72 -2.01
N GLU A 462 -23.88 4.45 -2.98
CA GLU A 462 -23.09 5.27 -3.89
C GLU A 462 -22.47 6.48 -3.15
N THR A 463 -23.25 7.14 -2.30
CA THR A 463 -22.79 8.27 -1.46
C THR A 463 -21.66 7.87 -0.50
N MET A 464 -21.69 6.64 0.02
CA MET A 464 -20.61 6.13 0.88
C MET A 464 -19.40 5.58 0.10
N LEU A 465 -19.49 5.35 -1.21
CA LEU A 465 -18.35 4.93 -2.06
C LEU A 465 -17.45 6.13 -2.30
N ASP A 466 -18.10 7.25 -2.60
CA ASP A 466 -17.48 8.54 -2.88
C ASP A 466 -16.69 9.06 -1.68
N ASP A 467 -17.25 8.95 -0.47
CA ASP A 467 -16.58 9.37 0.76
C ASP A 467 -15.40 8.42 1.17
N PHE A 468 -15.43 7.14 0.80
CA PHE A 468 -14.40 6.15 1.17
C PHE A 468 -13.11 6.30 0.33
N PHE A 469 -13.23 6.62 -0.95
CA PHE A 469 -12.08 6.95 -1.82
C PHE A 469 -11.59 8.40 -1.67
N ALA A 470 -12.36 9.25 -0.98
CA ALA A 470 -11.97 10.63 -0.69
C ALA A 470 -10.92 10.76 0.45
N SER A 471 -10.61 9.68 1.18
CA SER A 471 -9.62 9.69 2.28
C SER A 471 -8.32 8.96 1.89
N PRO A 472 -7.12 9.45 2.29
CA PRO A 472 -5.82 8.82 1.97
C PRO A 472 -5.47 7.67 2.95
N HIS A 473 -5.11 6.48 2.42
CA HIS A 473 -4.90 5.26 3.24
C HIS A 473 -3.49 4.64 3.19
N PRO A 474 -2.91 4.29 4.35
CA PRO A 474 -1.51 3.90 4.49
C PRO A 474 -1.13 2.47 4.01
N ALA A 475 -2.05 1.69 3.43
CA ALA A 475 -1.82 0.28 3.05
C ALA A 475 -1.90 -0.03 1.55
N ILE A 476 -2.04 0.99 0.70
CA ILE A 476 -2.20 0.81 -0.73
C ILE A 476 -0.83 0.98 -1.41
N ASP A 477 -0.04 -0.09 -1.43
CA ASP A 477 1.14 -0.22 -2.30
C ASP A 477 0.72 -1.06 -3.52
N ALA A 478 0.33 -0.36 -4.58
CA ALA A 478 -0.33 -0.88 -5.77
C ALA A 478 0.44 -1.88 -6.69
N PRO A 479 1.77 -2.14 -6.58
CA PRO A 479 2.49 -3.06 -7.46
C PRO A 479 2.08 -4.55 -7.38
N ASN A 480 1.30 -4.96 -6.40
CA ASN A 480 0.99 -6.38 -6.22
C ASN A 480 -0.50 -6.68 -6.42
N ILE A 481 -1.35 -5.65 -6.43
CA ILE A 481 -2.78 -5.75 -6.75
C ILE A 481 -3.00 -5.63 -8.27
N PHE A 482 -2.17 -4.86 -8.97
CA PHE A 482 -2.28 -4.67 -10.43
C PHE A 482 -1.84 -5.87 -11.26
N LEU A 483 -0.79 -6.59 -10.84
CA LEU A 483 -0.41 -7.89 -11.45
C LEU A 483 -1.51 -8.95 -11.26
N ARG A 484 -2.40 -8.73 -10.27
CA ARG A 484 -3.47 -9.64 -9.87
C ARG A 484 -4.85 -9.33 -10.49
N LEU A 485 -5.08 -8.11 -10.96
CA LEU A 485 -6.26 -7.73 -11.74
C LEU A 485 -6.02 -7.83 -13.26
N PHE A 486 -4.76 -7.70 -13.73
CA PHE A 486 -4.37 -8.04 -15.11
C PHE A 486 -4.61 -9.53 -15.41
N THR A 487 -4.55 -10.38 -14.39
CA THR A 487 -4.70 -11.84 -14.46
C THR A 487 -6.15 -12.32 -14.57
N GLU A 488 -7.17 -11.45 -14.51
CA GLU A 488 -8.58 -11.88 -14.55
C GLU A 488 -9.52 -11.17 -15.55
N ALA A 489 -9.12 -10.13 -16.31
CA ALA A 489 -10.12 -9.23 -16.95
C ALA A 489 -10.04 -8.89 -18.47
N THR A 490 -9.20 -9.50 -19.32
CA THR A 490 -9.31 -9.27 -20.79
C THR A 490 -9.19 -10.56 -21.61
N PRO A 491 -10.29 -11.04 -22.24
CA PRO A 491 -10.29 -12.26 -23.07
C PRO A 491 -9.26 -12.26 -24.19
N SER A 492 -9.02 -11.11 -24.84
CA SER A 492 -8.09 -10.99 -25.97
C SER A 492 -6.61 -11.21 -25.61
N LEU A 493 -6.18 -10.85 -24.40
CA LEU A 493 -4.84 -11.09 -23.87
C LEU A 493 -4.71 -12.52 -23.35
N GLN A 494 -5.80 -13.07 -22.80
CA GLN A 494 -5.91 -14.48 -22.46
C GLN A 494 -5.76 -15.35 -23.72
N ASP A 495 -6.49 -15.05 -24.79
CA ASP A 495 -6.44 -15.76 -26.06
C ASP A 495 -5.06 -15.65 -26.72
N ALA A 496 -4.47 -14.45 -26.78
CA ALA A 496 -3.13 -14.24 -27.35
C ALA A 496 -2.00 -14.89 -26.52
N ALA A 497 -2.07 -14.85 -25.19
CA ALA A 497 -1.12 -15.54 -24.31
C ALA A 497 -1.28 -17.08 -24.38
N THR A 498 -2.51 -17.55 -24.60
CA THR A 498 -2.84 -18.98 -24.76
C THR A 498 -2.37 -19.51 -26.12
N GLU A 499 -2.50 -18.73 -27.20
CA GLU A 499 -2.00 -19.10 -28.53
C GLU A 499 -0.45 -19.05 -28.65
N ALA A 500 0.22 -18.11 -27.97
CA ALA A 500 1.62 -17.79 -28.23
C ALA A 500 2.67 -18.51 -27.32
N ARG A 501 2.26 -19.31 -26.32
CA ARG A 501 3.16 -20.10 -25.42
C ARG A 501 4.41 -19.32 -24.94
N LEU A 502 4.20 -18.18 -24.27
CA LEU A 502 5.23 -17.16 -24.03
C LEU A 502 6.03 -17.34 -22.73
N ASP A 503 7.34 -17.05 -22.76
CA ASP A 503 8.18 -16.83 -21.56
C ASP A 503 8.02 -15.40 -21.00
N THR A 504 8.68 -15.08 -19.88
CA THR A 504 8.62 -13.74 -19.23
C THR A 504 9.12 -12.58 -20.08
N ASP A 505 10.22 -12.72 -20.82
CA ASP A 505 10.70 -11.67 -21.73
C ASP A 505 9.75 -11.53 -22.93
N CYS A 506 9.17 -12.62 -23.41
CA CYS A 506 8.16 -12.61 -24.46
C CYS A 506 6.80 -12.05 -23.98
N LEU A 507 6.45 -12.21 -22.69
CA LEU A 507 5.33 -11.56 -22.02
C LEU A 507 5.58 -10.07 -21.81
N PHE A 508 6.82 -9.70 -21.51
CA PHE A 508 7.25 -8.31 -21.47
C PHE A 508 7.28 -7.69 -22.87
N ASP A 509 7.68 -8.42 -23.91
CA ASP A 509 7.63 -7.99 -25.31
C ASP A 509 6.18 -7.92 -25.82
N LEU A 510 5.30 -8.82 -25.35
CA LEU A 510 3.86 -8.74 -25.62
C LEU A 510 3.23 -7.59 -24.85
N LEU A 511 3.59 -7.38 -23.58
CA LEU A 511 3.16 -6.25 -22.76
C LEU A 511 3.70 -4.94 -23.34
N GLU A 512 4.91 -4.92 -23.86
CA GLU A 512 5.55 -3.81 -24.56
C GLU A 512 4.80 -3.54 -25.86
N SER A 513 4.65 -4.54 -26.73
CA SER A 513 3.90 -4.42 -28.00
C SER A 513 2.43 -4.05 -27.78
N TRP A 514 1.77 -4.61 -26.77
CA TRP A 514 0.39 -4.29 -26.40
C TRP A 514 0.30 -2.93 -25.73
N ALA A 515 1.22 -2.59 -24.83
CA ALA A 515 1.26 -1.28 -24.21
C ALA A 515 1.52 -0.21 -25.25
N GLU A 516 2.45 -0.39 -26.17
CA GLU A 516 2.70 0.52 -27.29
C GLU A 516 1.44 0.73 -28.15
N LYS A 517 0.66 -0.34 -28.39
CA LYS A 517 -0.60 -0.27 -29.15
C LYS A 517 -1.75 0.39 -28.37
N ASN A 518 -1.79 0.26 -27.05
CA ASN A 518 -2.97 0.60 -26.24
C ASN A 518 -2.76 1.80 -25.30
N ILE A 519 -1.52 2.18 -24.95
CA ILE A 519 -1.22 3.27 -23.99
C ILE A 519 -1.75 4.62 -24.46
N SER A 520 -1.99 4.80 -25.76
CA SER A 520 -2.63 5.95 -26.38
C SER A 520 -4.08 5.70 -26.79
N ALA A 521 -4.58 4.46 -26.73
CA ALA A 521 -5.93 4.10 -27.12
C ALA A 521 -6.97 4.58 -26.11
N GLU A 522 -8.14 5.03 -26.59
CA GLU A 522 -9.26 5.46 -25.73
C GLU A 522 -10.09 4.29 -25.16
N GLN A 523 -9.80 3.06 -25.59
CA GLN A 523 -10.46 1.85 -25.12
C GLN A 523 -10.16 1.56 -23.63
N PRO A 524 -11.00 0.76 -22.94
CA PRO A 524 -10.84 0.43 -21.51
C PRO A 524 -9.42 -0.01 -21.12
N GLU A 525 -8.80 -0.80 -21.97
CA GLU A 525 -7.45 -1.37 -21.85
C GLU A 525 -6.38 -0.28 -21.78
N GLY A 526 -6.47 0.71 -22.66
CA GLY A 526 -5.57 1.85 -22.68
C GLY A 526 -5.73 2.75 -21.46
N ARG A 527 -6.95 2.93 -20.96
CA ARG A 527 -7.21 3.68 -19.72
C ARG A 527 -6.62 2.99 -18.50
N PHE A 528 -6.81 1.68 -18.37
CA PHE A 528 -6.26 0.86 -17.28
C PHE A 528 -4.73 0.89 -17.27
N LEU A 529 -4.11 0.75 -18.43
CA LEU A 529 -2.65 0.80 -18.57
C LEU A 529 -2.07 2.15 -18.15
N ARG A 530 -2.72 3.27 -18.50
CA ARG A 530 -2.28 4.62 -18.06
C ARG A 530 -2.39 4.79 -16.54
N GLN A 531 -3.42 4.22 -15.91
CA GLN A 531 -3.54 4.21 -14.44
C GLN A 531 -2.48 3.31 -13.78
N LEU A 532 -2.17 2.15 -14.37
CA LEU A 532 -1.12 1.24 -13.88
C LEU A 532 0.24 1.93 -13.77
N MET A 533 0.56 2.68 -14.81
CA MET A 533 1.80 3.42 -14.86
C MET A 533 1.90 4.43 -13.68
N GLY A 534 0.81 5.01 -13.16
CA GLY A 534 0.90 5.85 -11.95
C GLY A 534 1.40 5.15 -10.66
N THR A 535 1.50 3.82 -10.63
CA THR A 535 1.79 3.03 -9.42
C THR A 535 3.28 2.68 -9.27
N ALA A 536 3.67 2.07 -8.14
CA ALA A 536 5.03 1.54 -8.00
C ALA A 536 5.32 0.33 -8.94
N ILE A 537 4.31 -0.44 -9.45
CA ILE A 537 4.53 -1.37 -10.58
C ILE A 537 4.89 -0.52 -11.78
N GLY A 538 4.07 0.51 -12.04
CA GLY A 538 4.26 1.38 -13.18
C GLY A 538 5.67 1.96 -13.22
N SER A 539 6.12 2.47 -12.08
CA SER A 539 7.48 2.98 -11.88
C SER A 539 8.55 1.92 -12.18
N ALA A 540 8.32 0.64 -11.84
CA ALA A 540 9.21 -0.45 -12.24
C ALA A 540 9.17 -0.70 -13.76
N LEU A 541 7.98 -0.68 -14.37
CA LEU A 541 7.79 -0.86 -15.82
C LEU A 541 8.47 0.25 -16.63
N ARG A 542 8.34 1.52 -16.25
CA ARG A 542 8.97 2.65 -16.95
C ARG A 542 10.47 2.79 -16.76
N ARG A 543 11.02 2.20 -15.69
CA ARG A 543 12.47 2.03 -15.53
C ARG A 543 13.03 0.97 -16.47
N ARG A 544 12.23 -0.02 -16.86
CA ARG A 544 12.62 -1.06 -17.83
C ARG A 544 12.36 -0.64 -19.28
N PHE A 545 11.21 -0.02 -19.52
CA PHE A 545 10.69 0.35 -20.82
C PHE A 545 10.56 1.87 -20.91
N HIS A 546 11.68 2.54 -21.19
CA HIS A 546 11.72 4.02 -21.23
C HIS A 546 10.80 4.62 -22.30
N HIS A 547 10.33 3.82 -23.26
CA HIS A 547 9.36 4.24 -24.28
C HIS A 547 7.92 4.29 -23.79
N LEU A 548 7.60 3.63 -22.67
CA LEU A 548 6.31 3.75 -21.98
C LEU A 548 6.23 5.01 -21.09
N ARG A 549 7.33 5.76 -20.95
CA ARG A 549 7.30 7.05 -20.26
C ARG A 549 6.51 8.06 -21.09
N PRO A 550 5.50 8.71 -20.51
CA PRO A 550 4.66 9.66 -21.23
C PRO A 550 5.50 10.87 -21.59
N THR A 551 5.21 11.42 -22.75
CA THR A 551 5.72 12.70 -23.22
C THR A 551 4.58 13.69 -23.32
N CYS A 552 4.85 14.96 -23.09
CA CYS A 552 3.84 16.02 -23.16
C CYS A 552 3.90 16.72 -24.52
N LYS A 553 2.75 17.00 -25.14
CA LYS A 553 2.72 17.82 -26.36
C LYS A 553 3.15 19.29 -26.09
N GLU A 554 2.95 19.78 -24.87
CA GLU A 554 3.26 21.17 -24.46
C GLU A 554 4.65 21.33 -23.82
N PHE A 555 5.24 20.25 -23.30
CA PHE A 555 6.55 20.20 -22.62
C PHE A 555 7.45 19.18 -23.33
N PRO A 556 8.72 19.46 -23.71
CA PRO A 556 9.63 20.37 -23.03
C PRO A 556 9.82 21.70 -23.74
N GLY A 557 10.02 21.74 -25.06
CA GLY A 557 10.65 22.90 -25.71
C GLY A 557 9.70 23.99 -26.20
N ASN A 558 8.41 23.94 -25.86
CA ASN A 558 7.44 24.89 -26.40
C ASN A 558 7.02 25.95 -25.39
N HIS A 559 6.84 25.62 -24.11
CA HIS A 559 6.22 26.57 -23.18
C HIS A 559 6.76 26.56 -21.74
N VAL A 560 6.96 27.76 -21.19
CA VAL A 560 7.27 28.01 -19.77
C VAL A 560 6.20 28.88 -19.14
N VAL A 561 5.94 28.67 -17.86
CA VAL A 561 5.05 29.51 -17.04
C VAL A 561 5.81 30.01 -15.81
N ILE A 562 5.78 31.31 -15.60
CA ILE A 562 6.29 31.99 -14.41
C ILE A 562 5.08 32.35 -13.55
N LEU A 563 5.03 31.82 -12.34
CA LEU A 563 3.97 32.09 -11.36
C LEU A 563 4.21 33.43 -10.65
N SER A 564 3.18 33.93 -9.97
CA SER A 564 3.21 35.26 -9.35
C SER A 564 4.21 35.42 -8.19
N ASP A 565 4.69 34.32 -7.64
CA ASP A 565 5.74 34.25 -6.62
C ASP A 565 7.15 34.06 -7.21
N GLY A 566 7.29 34.16 -8.54
CA GLY A 566 8.54 33.98 -9.27
C GLY A 566 8.88 32.53 -9.57
N SER A 567 8.12 31.55 -9.06
CA SER A 567 8.35 30.13 -9.33
C SER A 567 8.16 29.79 -10.81
N VAL A 568 9.06 28.96 -11.34
CA VAL A 568 9.06 28.51 -12.74
C VAL A 568 8.48 27.11 -12.84
N THR A 569 7.43 26.95 -13.64
CA THR A 569 6.81 25.68 -14.05
C THR A 569 6.72 25.61 -15.57
N THR A 570 6.30 24.47 -16.13
CA THR A 570 6.17 24.27 -17.58
C THR A 570 4.74 24.03 -18.05
N CYS A 571 3.76 24.15 -17.15
CA CYS A 571 2.35 23.93 -17.47
C CYS A 571 1.47 25.07 -16.95
N CYS A 572 0.61 25.64 -17.80
CA CYS A 572 -0.36 26.67 -17.37
C CYS A 572 -1.48 26.11 -16.49
N MET A 573 -1.68 24.79 -16.52
CA MET A 573 -2.58 24.09 -15.62
C MET A 573 -1.97 23.90 -14.22
N ASP A 574 -0.66 24.16 -14.04
CA ASP A 574 0.01 24.12 -12.73
C ASP A 574 -0.17 25.41 -11.95
N TRP A 575 -1.43 25.78 -11.77
CA TRP A 575 -1.79 26.99 -11.03
C TRP A 575 -1.57 26.85 -9.52
N ARG A 576 -1.25 25.66 -9.02
CA ARG A 576 -0.82 25.47 -7.63
C ARG A 576 0.68 25.60 -7.45
N GLY A 577 1.48 25.43 -8.51
CA GLY A 577 2.94 25.38 -8.41
C GLY A 577 3.42 24.07 -7.79
N SER A 578 2.74 22.96 -8.11
CA SER A 578 3.11 21.63 -7.64
C SER A 578 4.37 21.10 -8.32
N ASN A 579 4.64 21.54 -9.56
CA ASN A 579 5.78 21.10 -10.36
C ASN A 579 6.71 22.28 -10.69
N THR A 580 7.29 22.90 -9.65
CA THR A 580 8.23 24.01 -9.82
C THR A 580 9.68 23.54 -9.87
N PHE A 581 10.50 24.22 -10.65
CA PHE A 581 11.92 23.89 -10.81
C PHE A 581 12.81 24.78 -9.93
N ALA A 582 12.72 26.11 -10.11
CA ALA A 582 13.30 27.12 -9.23
C ALA A 582 12.51 28.42 -9.30
N SER A 583 12.95 29.42 -8.54
CA SER A 583 12.43 30.78 -8.60
C SER A 583 13.30 31.70 -9.45
N LEU A 584 12.66 32.55 -10.24
CA LEU A 584 13.34 33.69 -10.85
C LEU A 584 13.90 34.64 -9.82
N TYR A 585 13.44 34.68 -8.57
CA TYR A 585 14.06 35.57 -7.58
C TYR A 585 15.44 35.11 -7.12
N GLU A 586 15.86 33.91 -7.52
CA GLU A 586 17.18 33.36 -7.19
C GLU A 586 18.16 33.43 -8.36
N LYS A 587 17.70 33.14 -9.59
CA LYS A 587 18.58 33.07 -10.76
C LYS A 587 17.82 33.33 -12.08
N PRO A 588 18.52 33.77 -13.15
CA PRO A 588 17.90 34.03 -14.45
C PRO A 588 17.28 32.79 -15.10
N LEU A 589 16.23 32.98 -15.92
CA LEU A 589 15.47 31.90 -16.55
C LEU A 589 16.35 30.96 -17.39
N GLU A 590 17.37 31.51 -18.06
CA GLU A 590 18.29 30.74 -18.89
C GLU A 590 19.02 29.65 -18.08
N LYS A 591 19.39 29.98 -16.84
CA LYS A 591 20.08 29.07 -15.93
C LYS A 591 19.13 28.00 -15.38
N ILE A 592 17.92 28.40 -14.94
CA ILE A 592 16.87 27.48 -14.51
C ILE A 592 16.56 26.46 -15.61
N TRP A 593 16.45 26.93 -16.86
CA TRP A 593 16.18 26.08 -18.02
C TRP A 593 17.27 25.02 -18.21
N LYS A 594 18.53 25.45 -18.24
CA LYS A 594 19.68 24.57 -18.53
C LYS A 594 19.98 23.56 -17.42
N GLU A 595 19.85 23.97 -16.17
CA GLU A 595 20.30 23.17 -15.02
C GLU A 595 19.19 22.28 -14.47
N GLU A 596 17.97 22.79 -14.34
CA GLU A 596 16.90 22.12 -13.58
C GLU A 596 15.81 21.58 -14.50
N VAL A 597 15.24 22.42 -15.37
CA VAL A 597 14.19 21.97 -16.30
C VAL A 597 14.75 20.86 -17.18
N ARG A 598 15.92 21.04 -17.80
CA ARG A 598 16.59 20.00 -18.59
C ARG A 598 17.00 18.77 -17.80
N ALA A 599 17.32 18.89 -16.51
CA ALA A 599 17.59 17.72 -15.68
C ALA A 599 16.32 16.90 -15.44
N ALA A 600 15.21 17.59 -15.18
CA ALA A 600 13.88 16.99 -15.08
C ALA A 600 13.44 16.28 -16.36
N LEU A 601 13.84 16.75 -17.56
CA LEU A 601 13.57 16.08 -18.84
C LEU A 601 14.16 14.67 -18.94
N ARG A 602 15.22 14.38 -18.19
CA ARG A 602 15.82 13.04 -18.16
C ARG A 602 15.08 12.08 -17.20
N GLY A 603 14.17 12.62 -16.38
CA GLY A 603 13.39 11.90 -15.38
C GLY A 603 12.13 11.24 -15.95
N ASP A 604 11.17 10.95 -15.07
CA ASP A 604 9.90 10.35 -15.42
C ASP A 604 8.76 11.34 -15.10
N LEU A 605 7.90 11.66 -16.08
CA LEU A 605 6.81 12.62 -15.87
C LEU A 605 5.80 12.14 -14.80
N TYR A 606 5.77 10.86 -14.45
CA TYR A 606 4.98 10.38 -13.31
C TYR A 606 5.52 10.80 -11.95
N ASP A 607 6.79 11.18 -11.86
CA ASP A 607 7.40 11.62 -10.60
C ASP A 607 6.96 13.05 -10.23
N PHE A 608 6.32 13.77 -11.16
CA PHE A 608 5.79 15.10 -10.95
C PHE A 608 4.30 15.05 -10.60
N GLU A 609 3.93 15.66 -9.48
CA GLU A 609 2.59 15.61 -8.89
C GLU A 609 1.49 15.95 -9.91
N LEU A 610 1.57 17.10 -10.58
CA LEU A 610 0.55 17.49 -11.54
C LEU A 610 0.62 16.67 -12.85
N CYS A 611 1.81 16.28 -13.30
CA CYS A 611 1.94 15.56 -14.56
C CYS A 611 1.34 14.16 -14.45
N SER A 612 1.50 13.50 -13.29
CA SER A 612 0.85 12.22 -12.99
C SER A 612 -0.69 12.27 -13.16
N GLN A 613 -1.31 13.44 -12.92
CA GLN A 613 -2.77 13.64 -13.06
C GLN A 613 -3.22 13.80 -14.52
N CYS A 614 -2.32 14.27 -15.39
CA CYS A 614 -2.62 14.35 -16.81
C CYS A 614 -2.56 12.98 -17.50
N VAL A 615 -1.84 12.02 -16.90
CA VAL A 615 -1.76 10.66 -17.45
C VAL A 615 -3.09 9.94 -17.23
N GLY A 616 -3.67 9.42 -18.32
CA GLY A 616 -4.89 8.60 -18.23
C GLY A 616 -6.19 9.40 -18.21
N SER A 617 -6.12 10.73 -18.11
CA SER A 617 -7.31 11.58 -18.16
C SER A 617 -7.85 11.67 -19.60
N ALA A 618 -9.15 11.40 -19.78
CA ALA A 618 -9.86 11.73 -21.03
C ALA A 618 -10.03 13.26 -21.23
N ARG A 619 -9.75 14.05 -20.18
CA ARG A 619 -10.01 15.49 -20.12
C ARG A 619 -8.88 16.32 -20.75
N THR A 620 -7.66 15.80 -20.78
CA THR A 620 -6.47 16.49 -21.30
C THR A 620 -5.48 15.46 -21.86
N PRO A 621 -5.55 15.10 -23.15
CA PRO A 621 -4.69 14.09 -23.78
C PRO A 621 -3.29 14.65 -24.09
N GLN A 622 -2.77 15.53 -23.23
CA GLN A 622 -1.47 16.18 -23.44
C GLN A 622 -0.33 15.19 -23.27
N LEU A 623 -0.51 14.16 -22.43
CA LEU A 623 0.47 13.11 -22.21
C LEU A 623 0.21 11.90 -23.11
N THR A 624 1.18 11.58 -23.95
CA THR A 624 1.12 10.48 -24.91
C THR A 624 2.43 9.69 -24.91
N ALA A 625 2.33 8.40 -25.18
CA ALA A 625 3.47 7.54 -25.49
C ALA A 625 3.59 7.27 -27.01
N ASP A 626 2.83 8.00 -27.84
CA ASP A 626 2.96 8.00 -29.29
C ASP A 626 4.40 8.28 -29.74
N THR A 627 4.92 7.39 -30.58
CA THR A 627 6.29 7.42 -31.10
C THR A 627 6.59 8.70 -31.86
N ALA A 628 5.65 9.22 -32.65
CA ALA A 628 5.87 10.44 -33.44
C ALA A 628 6.01 11.68 -32.52
N THR A 629 5.12 11.82 -31.55
CA THR A 629 5.16 12.87 -30.52
C THR A 629 6.44 12.75 -29.70
N ARG A 630 6.85 11.54 -29.33
CA ARG A 630 8.10 11.30 -28.60
C ARG A 630 9.35 11.64 -29.39
N GLN A 631 9.37 11.39 -30.70
CA GLN A 631 10.46 11.82 -31.58
C GLN A 631 10.49 13.35 -31.74
N ALA A 632 9.33 14.00 -31.81
CA ALA A 632 9.24 15.47 -31.77
C ALA A 632 9.75 16.03 -30.43
N TRP A 633 9.34 15.41 -29.32
CA TRP A 633 9.75 15.73 -27.95
C TRP A 633 11.27 15.69 -27.77
N ARG A 634 11.94 14.64 -28.27
CA ARG A 634 13.42 14.53 -28.23
C ARG A 634 14.13 15.62 -29.02
N ARG A 635 13.59 16.04 -30.17
CA ARG A 635 14.16 17.15 -30.96
C ARG A 635 14.04 18.50 -30.23
N THR A 636 13.02 18.67 -29.40
CA THR A 636 12.81 19.89 -28.61
C THR A 636 13.64 19.95 -27.31
N GLU A 637 14.16 18.82 -26.82
CA GLU A 637 14.99 18.71 -25.62
C GLU A 637 16.30 19.54 -25.74
N GLU A 638 16.79 19.74 -26.96
CA GLU A 638 18.05 20.43 -27.23
C GLU A 638 17.90 21.97 -27.33
N GLY A 639 16.66 22.51 -27.38
CA GLY A 639 16.35 23.92 -27.60
C GLY A 639 16.01 24.77 -26.35
N PHE A 640 15.67 26.04 -26.58
CA PHE A 640 15.06 26.99 -25.63
C PHE A 640 13.55 27.12 -25.92
N PRO A 641 12.71 27.55 -24.96
CA PRO A 641 11.27 27.67 -25.18
C PRO A 641 10.94 28.74 -26.23
N ASP A 642 9.91 28.53 -27.04
CA ASP A 642 9.41 29.53 -28.01
C ASP A 642 8.23 30.37 -27.47
N SER A 643 7.67 29.99 -26.31
CA SER A 643 6.51 30.64 -25.71
C SER A 643 6.64 30.75 -24.19
N LEU A 644 6.26 31.89 -23.63
CA LEU A 644 6.30 32.18 -22.18
C LEU A 644 4.93 32.64 -21.68
N THR A 645 4.52 32.19 -20.49
CA THR A 645 3.40 32.74 -19.74
C THR A 645 3.92 33.36 -18.45
N ILE A 646 3.41 34.53 -18.11
CA ILE A 646 3.71 35.21 -16.86
C ILE A 646 2.38 35.46 -16.14
N GLU A 647 2.25 34.91 -14.93
CA GLU A 647 1.18 35.22 -14.00
C GLU A 647 1.43 36.61 -13.41
N VAL A 648 1.01 37.63 -14.17
CA VAL A 648 1.17 39.07 -13.83
C VAL A 648 0.57 39.44 -12.47
N MET A 649 -0.44 38.69 -12.02
CA MET A 649 -1.08 38.88 -10.74
C MET A 649 -1.61 37.55 -10.22
N GLY A 650 -1.36 37.23 -8.94
CA GLY A 650 -1.99 36.08 -8.27
C GLY A 650 -3.40 36.38 -7.74
N ALA A 651 -3.73 37.66 -7.52
CA ALA A 651 -5.05 38.10 -7.07
C ALA A 651 -6.00 38.43 -8.22
N CYS A 652 -7.30 38.43 -7.91
CA CYS A 652 -8.35 38.84 -8.83
C CYS A 652 -9.41 39.68 -8.10
N ASN A 653 -9.99 40.63 -8.82
CA ASN A 653 -11.10 41.45 -8.33
C ASN A 653 -12.43 40.69 -8.36
N TYR A 654 -12.54 39.57 -9.07
CA TYR A 654 -13.61 38.60 -8.91
C TYR A 654 -13.26 37.57 -7.82
N ALA A 655 -14.24 36.80 -7.39
CA ALA A 655 -14.08 35.65 -6.49
C ALA A 655 -14.66 34.37 -7.12
N CYS A 656 -14.49 34.21 -8.44
CA CYS A 656 -14.73 32.92 -9.09
C CYS A 656 -13.77 31.87 -8.54
N CYS A 657 -14.17 30.59 -8.61
CA CYS A 657 -13.51 29.49 -7.90
C CYS A 657 -11.97 29.45 -8.11
N PRO A 658 -11.44 29.46 -9.36
CA PRO A 658 -9.98 29.33 -9.55
C PRO A 658 -9.21 30.57 -9.09
N ALA A 659 -9.76 31.77 -9.33
CA ALA A 659 -9.08 33.02 -8.99
C ALA A 659 -9.02 33.26 -7.48
N ARG A 660 -10.08 32.85 -6.76
CA ARG A 660 -10.08 32.86 -5.28
C ARG A 660 -9.00 31.93 -4.73
N GLU A 661 -8.87 30.74 -5.31
CA GLU A 661 -7.89 29.75 -4.86
C GLU A 661 -6.45 30.23 -5.11
N VAL A 662 -6.15 30.72 -6.31
CA VAL A 662 -4.82 31.27 -6.64
C VAL A 662 -4.50 32.46 -5.74
N GLY A 663 -5.44 33.38 -5.54
CA GLY A 663 -5.26 34.52 -4.66
C GLY A 663 -5.11 34.15 -3.18
N THR A 664 -5.44 32.92 -2.79
CA THR A 664 -5.17 32.39 -1.44
C THR A 664 -3.80 31.72 -1.37
N LEU A 665 -3.41 30.96 -2.40
CA LEU A 665 -2.13 30.25 -2.46
C LEU A 665 -0.95 31.20 -2.67
N ARG A 666 -1.12 32.18 -3.57
CA ARG A 666 -0.12 33.17 -3.94
C ARG A 666 -0.74 34.57 -3.93
N PRO A 667 -1.00 35.16 -2.75
CA PRO A 667 -1.48 36.53 -2.61
C PRO A 667 -0.37 37.56 -2.87
N VAL A 668 0.54 37.29 -3.81
CA VAL A 668 1.73 38.09 -4.06
C VAL A 668 1.51 38.94 -5.30
N LYS A 669 1.94 40.20 -5.20
CA LYS A 669 2.10 41.09 -6.33
C LYS A 669 3.53 40.90 -6.86
N PRO A 670 3.73 40.34 -8.06
CA PRO A 670 5.08 40.03 -8.56
C PRO A 670 5.90 41.29 -8.81
N ASP A 671 7.21 41.25 -8.54
CA ASP A 671 8.13 42.29 -9.04
C ASP A 671 8.38 42.07 -10.55
N LEU A 672 7.58 42.74 -11.38
CA LEU A 672 7.70 42.66 -12.83
C LEU A 672 9.05 43.22 -13.35
N GLY A 673 9.67 44.16 -12.64
CA GLY A 673 10.97 44.71 -13.03
C GLY A 673 12.08 43.68 -12.86
N LEU A 674 12.08 42.98 -11.73
CA LEU A 674 13.01 41.88 -11.47
C LEU A 674 12.76 40.70 -12.43
N ILE A 675 11.50 40.35 -12.67
CA ILE A 675 11.15 39.31 -13.66
C ILE A 675 11.68 39.68 -15.04
N PHE A 676 11.49 40.94 -15.48
CA PHE A 676 12.03 41.43 -16.76
C PHE A 676 13.54 41.23 -16.84
N ALA A 677 14.29 41.69 -15.83
CA ALA A 677 15.75 41.57 -15.78
C ALA A 677 16.24 40.12 -15.91
N HIS A 678 15.47 39.16 -15.41
CA HIS A 678 15.82 37.73 -15.43
C HIS A 678 15.33 36.96 -16.66
N ILE A 679 14.53 37.57 -17.52
CA ILE A 679 14.07 36.97 -18.80
C ILE A 679 14.57 37.73 -20.03
N GLU A 680 15.07 38.96 -19.87
CA GLU A 680 15.39 39.89 -20.98
C GLU A 680 16.26 39.25 -22.06
N SER A 681 17.33 38.54 -21.67
CA SER A 681 18.26 37.89 -22.60
C SER A 681 17.60 36.82 -23.48
N MET A 682 16.49 36.22 -23.02
CA MET A 682 15.78 35.18 -23.73
C MET A 682 14.66 35.71 -24.62
N LEU A 683 14.13 36.92 -24.36
CA LEU A 683 12.99 37.50 -25.10
C LEU A 683 13.14 37.52 -26.63
N PRO A 684 14.33 37.75 -27.22
CA PRO A 684 14.50 37.70 -28.68
C PRO A 684 14.19 36.31 -29.30
N GLY A 685 14.35 35.23 -28.53
CA GLY A 685 14.01 33.86 -28.92
C GLY A 685 12.56 33.46 -28.65
N ILE A 686 11.83 34.25 -27.83
CA ILE A 686 10.43 34.00 -27.50
C ILE A 686 9.53 34.57 -28.60
N ARG A 687 8.72 33.70 -29.21
CA ARG A 687 7.74 34.07 -30.24
C ARG A 687 6.43 34.58 -29.63
N ARG A 688 5.98 33.98 -28.51
CA ARG A 688 4.71 34.31 -27.86
C ARG A 688 4.90 34.58 -26.37
N LEU A 689 4.38 35.70 -25.87
CA LEU A 689 4.36 36.04 -24.46
C LEU A 689 2.92 36.28 -24.00
N ARG A 690 2.46 35.45 -23.07
CA ARG A 690 1.14 35.52 -22.45
C ARG A 690 1.27 36.21 -21.10
N LEU A 691 0.54 37.30 -20.92
CA LEU A 691 0.58 38.14 -19.73
C LEU A 691 -0.69 37.93 -18.89
N PHE A 692 -1.00 36.66 -18.65
CA PHE A 692 -2.14 36.23 -17.86
C PHE A 692 -1.93 34.78 -17.45
N ASN A 693 -2.55 34.39 -16.34
CA ASN A 693 -2.74 32.99 -16.00
C ASN A 693 -4.10 32.86 -15.32
N TRP A 694 -4.15 32.89 -13.98
CA TRP A 694 -5.40 32.73 -13.23
C TRP A 694 -5.89 33.97 -12.47
N GLY A 695 -5.02 34.93 -12.18
CA GLY A 695 -5.42 36.23 -11.61
C GLY A 695 -5.83 37.25 -12.66
N GLU A 696 -6.15 38.47 -12.19
CA GLU A 696 -6.50 39.60 -13.06
C GLU A 696 -5.27 40.46 -13.34
N PRO A 697 -4.70 40.44 -14.56
CA PRO A 697 -3.48 41.18 -14.87
C PRO A 697 -3.65 42.70 -14.73
N LEU A 698 -4.85 43.23 -14.98
CA LEU A 698 -5.12 44.67 -14.89
C LEU A 698 -5.12 45.24 -13.46
N LEU A 699 -4.98 44.40 -12.44
CA LEU A 699 -4.74 44.85 -11.06
C LEU A 699 -3.30 45.30 -10.83
N HIS A 700 -2.36 44.91 -11.71
CA HIS A 700 -0.95 45.22 -11.54
C HIS A 700 -0.60 46.59 -12.15
N ASP A 701 -0.29 47.57 -11.31
CA ASP A 701 0.08 48.93 -11.73
C ASP A 701 1.31 48.99 -12.66
N GLY A 702 2.30 48.11 -12.48
CA GLY A 702 3.48 48.01 -13.36
C GLY A 702 3.28 47.30 -14.71
N LEU A 703 2.07 46.85 -15.04
CA LEU A 703 1.84 46.05 -16.27
C LEU A 703 2.15 46.83 -17.55
N ALA A 704 1.76 48.12 -17.61
CA ALA A 704 1.96 48.93 -18.80
C ALA A 704 3.45 49.10 -19.15
N ASP A 705 4.28 49.39 -18.14
CA ASP A 705 5.73 49.53 -18.29
C ASP A 705 6.37 48.20 -18.71
N PHE A 706 5.94 47.09 -18.10
CA PHE A 706 6.42 45.75 -18.44
C PHE A 706 6.13 45.37 -19.89
N ILE A 707 4.91 45.67 -20.40
CA ILE A 707 4.53 45.48 -21.81
C ILE A 707 5.47 46.27 -22.73
N THR A 708 5.71 47.54 -22.40
CA THR A 708 6.60 48.40 -23.20
C THR A 708 8.04 47.92 -23.21
N GLN A 709 8.56 47.47 -22.05
CA GLN A 709 9.90 46.89 -21.95
C GLN A 709 10.02 45.60 -22.78
N CYS A 710 9.05 44.69 -22.69
CA CYS A 710 9.04 43.44 -23.46
C CYS A 710 8.98 43.69 -24.97
N ARG A 711 8.12 44.61 -25.43
CA ARG A 711 8.02 44.99 -26.85
C ARG A 711 9.32 45.63 -27.36
N LYS A 712 9.98 46.44 -26.54
CA LYS A 712 11.26 47.06 -26.89
C LYS A 712 12.38 46.02 -27.01
N ALA A 713 12.46 45.08 -26.07
CA ALA A 713 13.47 44.01 -26.08
C ALA A 713 13.27 43.02 -27.23
N SER A 714 12.03 42.74 -27.62
CA SER A 714 11.70 41.85 -28.74
C SER A 714 10.58 42.42 -29.62
N PRO A 715 10.91 43.21 -30.66
CA PRO A 715 9.90 43.87 -31.50
C PRO A 715 8.96 42.91 -32.23
N LYS A 716 9.37 41.65 -32.43
CA LYS A 716 8.61 40.60 -33.15
C LYS A 716 7.75 39.73 -32.23
N ILE A 717 7.85 39.89 -30.91
CA ILE A 717 7.11 39.06 -29.96
C ILE A 717 5.59 39.24 -30.14
N VAL A 718 4.83 38.16 -30.06
CA VAL A 718 3.36 38.23 -30.05
C VAL A 718 2.91 38.30 -28.59
N LEU A 719 2.24 39.39 -28.23
CA LEU A 719 1.72 39.64 -26.89
C LEU A 719 0.25 39.22 -26.79
N LEU A 720 -0.06 38.44 -25.76
CA LEU A 720 -1.41 37.97 -25.48
C LEU A 720 -1.81 38.35 -24.06
N VAL A 721 -2.98 38.97 -23.91
CA VAL A 721 -3.56 39.34 -22.61
C VAL A 721 -4.95 38.71 -22.50
N SER A 722 -5.29 38.22 -21.31
CA SER A 722 -6.64 37.79 -20.95
C SER A 722 -7.04 38.50 -19.67
N SER A 723 -8.20 39.13 -19.68
CA SER A 723 -8.74 39.91 -18.56
C SER A 723 -10.24 39.72 -18.47
N ASN A 724 -10.83 39.93 -17.29
CA ASN A 724 -12.27 40.06 -17.16
C ASN A 724 -12.82 41.40 -17.73
N GLY A 725 -11.93 42.34 -18.08
CA GLY A 725 -12.24 43.57 -18.80
C GLY A 725 -12.84 44.70 -17.95
N ILE A 726 -13.14 44.48 -16.66
CA ILE A 726 -13.84 45.50 -15.85
C ILE A 726 -12.93 46.65 -15.40
N LEU A 727 -11.63 46.38 -15.28
CA LEU A 727 -10.59 47.35 -14.94
C LEU A 727 -9.91 47.97 -16.17
N LEU A 728 -10.36 47.60 -17.38
CA LEU A 728 -9.80 48.12 -18.63
C LEU A 728 -10.19 49.58 -18.81
N ASP A 729 -9.32 50.48 -18.35
CA ASP A 729 -9.46 51.92 -18.51
C ASP A 729 -8.90 52.44 -19.84
N GLU A 730 -8.96 53.75 -20.05
CA GLU A 730 -8.44 54.39 -21.27
C GLU A 730 -6.90 54.31 -21.37
N ALA A 731 -6.19 54.46 -20.25
CA ALA A 731 -4.73 54.46 -20.24
C ALA A 731 -4.18 53.09 -20.66
N MET A 732 -4.74 52.02 -20.10
CA MET A 732 -4.38 50.65 -20.47
C MET A 732 -4.82 50.32 -21.90
N ALA A 733 -5.99 50.78 -22.34
CA ALA A 733 -6.42 50.60 -23.72
C ALA A 733 -5.43 51.24 -24.73
N ARG A 734 -4.96 52.45 -24.43
CA ARG A 734 -3.90 53.11 -25.22
C ARG A 734 -2.58 52.34 -25.15
N CYS A 735 -2.19 51.82 -23.99
CA CYS A 735 -1.00 50.98 -23.84
C CYS A 735 -1.07 49.76 -24.77
N PHE A 736 -2.21 49.04 -24.79
CA PHE A 736 -2.39 47.87 -25.64
C PHE A 736 -2.32 48.19 -27.13
N VAL A 737 -2.92 49.31 -27.56
CA VAL A 737 -2.86 49.76 -28.96
C VAL A 737 -1.43 50.18 -29.34
N ASN A 738 -0.78 51.01 -28.52
CA ASN A 738 0.54 51.57 -28.82
C ASN A 738 1.65 50.51 -28.83
N ASN A 739 1.56 49.50 -27.96
CA ASN A 739 2.53 48.41 -27.89
C ASN A 739 2.16 47.23 -28.79
N ARG A 740 1.11 47.38 -29.62
CA ARG A 740 0.62 46.34 -30.54
C ARG A 740 0.40 45.02 -29.79
N VAL A 741 -0.39 45.03 -28.72
CA VAL A 741 -0.82 43.77 -28.09
C VAL A 741 -1.70 43.06 -29.10
N GLU A 742 -1.27 41.92 -29.63
CA GLU A 742 -1.96 41.29 -30.75
C GLU A 742 -3.30 40.67 -30.37
N HIS A 743 -3.37 40.01 -29.21
CA HIS A 743 -4.56 39.28 -28.80
C HIS A 743 -5.03 39.70 -27.41
N LEU A 744 -6.29 40.15 -27.33
CA LEU A 744 -6.96 40.45 -26.08
C LEU A 744 -8.20 39.57 -25.91
N VAL A 745 -8.16 38.70 -24.91
CA VAL A 745 -9.30 37.90 -24.49
C VAL A 745 -10.05 38.61 -23.38
N ILE A 746 -11.36 38.76 -23.54
CA ILE A 746 -12.27 39.31 -22.53
C ILE A 746 -13.14 38.19 -21.99
N SER A 747 -12.86 37.77 -20.76
CA SER A 747 -13.52 36.65 -20.08
C SER A 747 -14.79 37.10 -19.34
N ALA A 748 -15.88 37.27 -20.10
CA ALA A 748 -17.22 37.57 -19.58
C ALA A 748 -17.97 36.29 -19.15
N HIS A 749 -17.36 35.48 -18.30
CA HIS A 749 -17.93 34.19 -17.89
C HIS A 749 -19.23 34.35 -17.09
N GLY A 750 -20.26 33.58 -17.47
CA GLY A 750 -21.63 33.74 -16.96
C GLY A 750 -22.45 34.80 -17.70
N ALA A 751 -21.92 35.45 -18.73
CA ALA A 751 -22.70 36.34 -19.60
C ALA A 751 -23.84 35.60 -20.33
N PRO A 752 -24.88 36.32 -20.77
CA PRO A 752 -25.02 37.78 -20.67
C PRO A 752 -25.72 38.24 -19.38
N GLY A 753 -25.37 39.46 -18.93
CA GLY A 753 -26.02 40.16 -17.82
C GLY A 753 -25.28 40.07 -16.50
N THR A 754 -25.37 41.14 -15.72
CA THR A 754 -24.65 41.30 -14.46
C THR A 754 -25.05 40.24 -13.43
N GLU A 755 -26.34 39.97 -13.26
CA GLU A 755 -26.81 38.94 -12.33
C GLU A 755 -26.25 37.54 -12.72
N SER A 756 -26.31 37.19 -14.00
CA SER A 756 -25.80 35.90 -14.50
C SER A 756 -24.28 35.79 -14.35
N MET A 757 -23.53 36.86 -14.61
CA MET A 757 -22.09 36.90 -14.35
C MET A 757 -21.74 36.82 -12.87
N LEU A 758 -22.54 37.42 -11.98
CA LEU A 758 -22.34 37.37 -10.52
C LEU A 758 -22.50 35.95 -9.97
N ARG A 759 -23.32 35.10 -10.60
CA ARG A 759 -23.40 33.67 -10.22
C ARG A 759 -22.06 32.95 -10.33
N TYR A 760 -21.23 33.31 -11.33
CA TYR A 760 -19.88 32.78 -11.52
C TYR A 760 -18.81 33.58 -10.76
N SER A 761 -18.73 34.88 -10.99
CA SER A 761 -17.70 35.79 -10.43
C SER A 761 -17.85 36.03 -8.92
N LYS A 762 -19.03 35.77 -8.35
CA LYS A 762 -19.43 35.97 -6.94
C LYS A 762 -19.43 37.42 -6.43
N LYS A 763 -18.59 38.29 -6.96
CA LYS A 763 -18.51 39.71 -6.60
C LYS A 763 -18.03 40.55 -7.76
N ASN A 764 -18.33 41.84 -7.70
CA ASN A 764 -17.75 42.90 -8.54
C ASN A 764 -17.99 42.78 -10.06
N ALA A 765 -18.64 41.74 -10.59
CA ALA A 765 -18.98 41.71 -12.00
C ALA A 765 -20.04 42.76 -12.35
N ASP A 766 -19.85 43.37 -13.51
CA ASP A 766 -20.77 44.32 -14.14
C ASP A 766 -20.64 44.13 -15.65
N TYR A 767 -21.66 43.51 -16.26
CA TYR A 767 -21.60 43.11 -17.66
C TYR A 767 -21.60 44.32 -18.60
N ASP A 768 -22.46 45.31 -18.33
CA ASP A 768 -22.60 46.47 -19.19
C ASP A 768 -21.34 47.36 -19.13
N LYS A 769 -20.72 47.46 -17.94
CA LYS A 769 -19.41 48.10 -17.80
C LYS A 769 -18.32 47.39 -18.60
N VAL A 770 -18.28 46.06 -18.59
CA VAL A 770 -17.32 45.29 -19.42
C VAL A 770 -17.53 45.60 -20.90
N LEU A 771 -18.77 45.57 -21.41
CA LEU A 771 -19.06 45.91 -22.80
C LEU A 771 -18.68 47.36 -23.13
N GLY A 772 -18.93 48.31 -22.21
CA GLY A 772 -18.52 49.71 -22.35
C GLY A 772 -17.01 49.89 -22.44
N ASN A 773 -16.25 49.17 -21.61
CA ASN A 773 -14.78 49.18 -21.65
C ASN A 773 -14.24 48.60 -22.96
N VAL A 774 -14.82 47.49 -23.45
CA VAL A 774 -14.45 46.89 -24.74
C VAL A 774 -14.75 47.84 -25.90
N ARG A 775 -15.93 48.48 -25.90
CA ARG A 775 -16.29 49.48 -26.91
C ARG A 775 -15.26 50.62 -26.94
N ARG A 776 -14.91 51.17 -25.78
CA ARG A 776 -13.89 52.22 -25.67
C ARG A 776 -12.55 51.79 -26.26
N LEU A 777 -12.08 50.58 -25.97
CA LEU A 777 -10.85 50.06 -26.54
C LEU A 777 -10.92 49.99 -28.07
N LEU A 778 -12.00 49.43 -28.62
CA LEU A 778 -12.21 49.31 -30.07
C LEU A 778 -12.29 50.70 -30.73
N ASP A 779 -12.94 51.66 -30.10
CA ASP A 779 -13.00 53.05 -30.58
C ASP A 779 -11.60 53.69 -30.61
N ILE A 780 -10.80 53.52 -29.56
CA ILE A 780 -9.41 54.02 -29.51
C ILE A 780 -8.59 53.39 -30.63
N ARG A 781 -8.64 52.05 -30.75
CA ARG A 781 -7.94 51.32 -31.80
C ARG A 781 -8.31 51.81 -33.20
N ASN A 782 -9.61 51.92 -33.48
CA ASN A 782 -10.13 52.31 -34.79
C ASN A 782 -9.79 53.76 -35.10
N LYS A 783 -9.91 54.69 -34.13
CA LYS A 783 -9.49 56.10 -34.30
C LYS A 783 -7.99 56.24 -34.55
N SER A 784 -7.18 55.35 -34.00
CA SER A 784 -5.74 55.28 -34.24
C SER A 784 -5.37 54.54 -35.53
N ASN A 785 -6.34 54.09 -36.34
CA ASN A 785 -6.14 53.21 -37.50
C ASN A 785 -5.28 51.98 -37.20
N ALA A 786 -5.30 51.54 -35.94
CA ALA A 786 -4.54 50.39 -35.50
C ALA A 786 -5.29 49.10 -35.84
N VAL A 787 -4.54 48.05 -36.18
CA VAL A 787 -5.11 46.72 -36.45
C VAL A 787 -5.36 45.93 -35.16
N TYR A 788 -4.54 46.19 -34.14
CA TYR A 788 -4.46 45.43 -32.89
C TYR A 788 -4.80 46.30 -31.67
N PRO A 789 -5.33 45.72 -30.57
CA PRO A 789 -5.57 44.29 -30.36
C PRO A 789 -6.76 43.75 -31.16
N LYS A 790 -6.70 42.46 -31.52
CA LYS A 790 -7.89 41.69 -31.89
C LYS A 790 -8.57 41.20 -30.61
N VAL A 791 -9.86 41.52 -30.49
CA VAL A 791 -10.64 41.26 -29.28
C VAL A 791 -11.44 39.98 -29.43
N SER A 792 -11.37 39.12 -28.42
CA SER A 792 -12.14 37.89 -28.32
C SER A 792 -12.99 37.90 -27.06
N LEU A 793 -14.31 38.11 -27.20
CA LEU A 793 -15.26 38.10 -26.08
C LEU A 793 -15.73 36.67 -25.80
N ARG A 794 -15.49 36.17 -24.58
CA ARG A 794 -15.70 34.76 -24.24
C ARG A 794 -16.62 34.58 -23.05
N ALA A 795 -17.58 33.67 -23.17
CA ALA A 795 -18.48 33.28 -22.09
C ALA A 795 -18.50 31.76 -21.92
N ILE A 796 -18.55 31.30 -20.67
CA ILE A 796 -18.74 29.88 -20.37
C ILE A 796 -20.23 29.56 -20.39
N LEU A 797 -20.59 28.43 -21.01
CA LEU A 797 -21.94 27.87 -20.99
C LEU A 797 -22.18 27.12 -19.68
N PHE A 798 -23.10 27.66 -18.89
CA PHE A 798 -23.65 27.14 -17.66
C PHE A 798 -25.15 26.82 -17.84
N SER A 799 -25.69 26.02 -16.94
CA SER A 799 -27.12 25.66 -16.89
C SER A 799 -28.08 26.84 -16.68
N TRP A 800 -27.57 28.03 -16.32
CA TRP A 800 -28.39 29.23 -16.13
C TRP A 800 -28.26 30.27 -17.25
N ASN A 801 -27.38 30.05 -18.24
CA ASN A 801 -27.19 30.97 -19.38
C ASN A 801 -27.21 30.26 -20.75
N ASP A 802 -27.75 29.05 -20.82
CA ASP A 802 -27.84 28.21 -22.03
C ASP A 802 -29.23 28.23 -22.71
N SER A 803 -30.14 29.10 -22.25
CA SER A 803 -31.43 29.34 -22.92
C SER A 803 -31.25 30.10 -24.24
N GLU A 804 -32.12 29.87 -25.22
CA GLU A 804 -32.08 30.60 -26.50
C GLU A 804 -32.18 32.12 -26.32
N GLU A 805 -32.95 32.58 -25.32
CA GLU A 805 -33.06 34.00 -25.00
C GLU A 805 -31.73 34.58 -24.52
N ALA A 806 -31.08 33.91 -23.56
CA ALA A 806 -29.78 34.32 -23.03
C ALA A 806 -28.71 34.28 -24.14
N MET A 807 -28.63 33.19 -24.90
CA MET A 807 -27.66 33.09 -25.99
C MET A 807 -27.92 34.12 -27.08
N GLY A 808 -29.18 34.35 -27.45
CA GLY A 808 -29.58 35.38 -28.40
C GLY A 808 -29.22 36.80 -27.94
N ARG A 809 -29.31 37.08 -26.63
CA ARG A 809 -28.85 38.35 -26.07
C ARG A 809 -27.33 38.51 -26.21
N PHE A 810 -26.54 37.49 -25.85
CA PHE A 810 -25.08 37.56 -25.98
C PHE A 810 -24.63 37.82 -27.42
N ARG A 811 -25.30 37.21 -28.41
CA ARG A 811 -25.06 37.45 -29.85
C ARG A 811 -25.31 38.91 -30.24
N ARG A 812 -26.44 39.49 -29.80
CA ARG A 812 -26.78 40.90 -30.08
C ARG A 812 -25.78 41.85 -29.43
N ASP A 813 -25.40 41.58 -28.18
CA ASP A 813 -24.44 42.41 -27.44
C ASP A 813 -23.05 42.37 -28.11
N ALA A 814 -22.59 41.20 -28.56
CA ALA A 814 -21.36 41.05 -29.32
C ALA A 814 -21.41 41.77 -30.69
N ALA A 815 -22.52 41.64 -31.43
CA ALA A 815 -22.72 42.33 -32.70
C ALA A 815 -22.70 43.87 -32.53
N SER A 816 -23.21 44.39 -31.42
CA SER A 816 -23.18 45.83 -31.09
C SER A 816 -21.76 46.38 -30.84
N LEU A 817 -20.77 45.49 -30.65
CA LEU A 817 -19.36 45.80 -30.54
C LEU A 817 -18.61 45.56 -31.86
N GLY A 818 -19.30 45.12 -32.92
CA GLY A 818 -18.68 44.73 -34.19
C GLY A 818 -17.97 43.37 -34.14
N LEU A 819 -18.25 42.55 -33.12
CA LEU A 819 -17.69 41.20 -33.00
C LEU A 819 -18.56 40.20 -33.78
N SER A 820 -17.94 39.21 -34.41
CA SER A 820 -18.65 38.16 -35.16
C SER A 820 -18.34 36.74 -34.63
N ALA A 821 -19.18 35.78 -35.01
CA ALA A 821 -18.95 34.38 -34.69
C ALA A 821 -17.77 33.86 -35.53
N ALA A 822 -16.70 33.46 -34.84
CA ALA A 822 -15.53 32.83 -35.44
C ALA A 822 -14.85 31.95 -34.39
N ASN A 823 -14.23 30.84 -34.81
CA ASN A 823 -13.59 29.79 -33.98
C ASN A 823 -12.36 30.26 -33.17
N GLY A 824 -12.45 31.40 -32.47
CA GLY A 824 -11.35 32.03 -31.76
C GLY A 824 -10.14 32.32 -32.64
N HIS A 825 -10.34 32.52 -33.95
CA HIS A 825 -9.24 32.78 -34.87
C HIS A 825 -8.52 34.06 -34.45
N PRO A 826 -7.20 34.01 -34.18
CA PRO A 826 -6.44 35.10 -33.56
C PRO A 826 -6.50 36.42 -34.34
N ASP A 827 -6.76 36.35 -35.65
CA ASP A 827 -6.74 37.50 -36.55
C ASP A 827 -8.07 38.25 -36.70
N HIS A 828 -9.13 37.83 -35.99
CA HIS A 828 -10.46 38.45 -36.09
C HIS A 828 -10.98 38.96 -34.75
N ASP A 829 -11.73 40.06 -34.78
CA ASP A 829 -12.57 40.48 -33.66
C ASP A 829 -13.77 39.54 -33.57
N ASN A 830 -13.87 38.80 -32.46
CA ASN A 830 -14.80 37.67 -32.37
C ASN A 830 -15.47 37.51 -31.01
N TYR A 831 -16.53 36.72 -31.00
CA TYR A 831 -17.11 36.16 -29.79
C TYR A 831 -17.27 34.65 -29.91
N HIS A 832 -17.21 33.96 -28.78
CA HIS A 832 -17.54 32.53 -28.73
C HIS A 832 -17.85 32.04 -27.31
N TRP A 833 -18.53 30.91 -27.28
CA TRP A 833 -18.80 30.11 -26.11
C TRP A 833 -17.65 29.14 -25.81
N ILE A 834 -17.49 28.85 -24.52
CA ILE A 834 -16.58 27.82 -23.99
C ILE A 834 -17.41 26.91 -23.08
N LEU A 835 -17.04 25.63 -22.98
CA LEU A 835 -17.62 24.75 -21.97
C LEU A 835 -16.95 24.91 -20.61
N ASP A 836 -17.76 24.84 -19.53
CA ASP A 836 -17.22 24.68 -18.18
C ASP A 836 -16.58 23.29 -18.05
N SER A 837 -15.27 23.24 -17.86
CA SER A 837 -14.54 22.01 -17.59
C SER A 837 -14.80 20.90 -18.64
N GLY A 838 -14.96 21.29 -19.91
CA GLY A 838 -15.27 20.36 -21.00
C GLY A 838 -16.73 19.85 -21.05
N GLY A 839 -17.65 20.49 -20.33
CA GLY A 839 -19.08 20.18 -20.29
C GLY A 839 -19.50 19.35 -19.06
N LEU A 840 -18.61 19.23 -18.07
CA LEU A 840 -18.76 18.32 -16.93
C LEU A 840 -18.78 19.05 -15.57
N GLY A 841 -18.65 20.37 -15.55
CA GLY A 841 -18.76 21.15 -14.31
C GLY A 841 -20.16 21.03 -13.71
N LYS A 842 -20.28 21.09 -12.38
CA LYS A 842 -21.59 21.08 -11.67
C LYS A 842 -22.57 22.12 -12.22
N ASN A 843 -22.01 23.22 -12.69
CA ASN A 843 -22.73 24.35 -13.22
C ASN A 843 -22.85 24.31 -14.74
N ALA A 844 -22.16 23.38 -15.42
CA ALA A 844 -22.12 23.28 -16.87
C ALA A 844 -23.52 23.16 -17.46
N SER A 845 -23.65 23.62 -18.70
CA SER A 845 -24.87 23.41 -19.47
C SER A 845 -25.17 21.91 -19.59
N LYS A 846 -26.41 21.53 -19.34
CA LYS A 846 -26.91 20.17 -19.63
C LYS A 846 -27.33 20.01 -21.09
N ARG A 847 -27.49 21.13 -21.79
CA ARG A 847 -27.89 21.21 -23.19
C ARG A 847 -26.68 21.12 -24.13
N PHE A 848 -25.58 21.78 -23.77
CA PHE A 848 -24.35 21.83 -24.57
C PHE A 848 -23.24 21.04 -23.89
N TYR A 849 -23.03 19.82 -24.35
CA TYR A 849 -21.95 18.94 -23.89
C TYR A 849 -21.29 18.23 -25.08
N ARG A 850 -20.08 17.69 -24.89
CA ARG A 850 -19.36 16.97 -25.95
C ARG A 850 -20.21 15.81 -26.48
N GLY A 851 -20.47 15.80 -27.79
CA GLY A 851 -21.32 14.81 -28.45
C GLY A 851 -22.81 15.16 -28.53
N SER A 852 -23.25 16.32 -28.00
CA SER A 852 -24.60 16.83 -28.23
C SER A 852 -24.72 17.48 -29.62
N GLY A 853 -25.85 17.24 -30.31
CA GLY A 853 -26.12 17.87 -31.61
C GLY A 853 -26.29 19.39 -31.52
N GLU A 854 -26.64 19.92 -30.34
CA GLU A 854 -26.66 21.34 -30.01
C GLU A 854 -25.26 21.94 -30.03
N LEU A 855 -24.27 21.28 -29.42
CA LEU A 855 -22.88 21.76 -29.43
C LEU A 855 -22.27 21.67 -30.83
N GLU A 856 -22.55 20.60 -31.58
CA GLU A 856 -22.11 20.47 -32.98
C GLU A 856 -22.64 21.62 -33.85
N ARG A 857 -23.89 22.03 -33.63
CA ARG A 857 -24.44 23.23 -34.28
C ARG A 857 -23.62 24.48 -33.95
N LEU A 858 -23.33 24.75 -32.67
CA LEU A 858 -22.49 25.91 -32.30
C LEU A 858 -21.08 25.86 -32.90
N ILE A 859 -20.49 24.67 -33.03
CA ILE A 859 -19.19 24.47 -33.68
C ILE A 859 -19.29 24.81 -35.18
N ASN A 860 -20.33 24.32 -35.86
CA ASN A 860 -20.57 24.59 -37.27
C ASN A 860 -20.87 26.08 -37.53
N ASP A 861 -21.59 26.72 -36.62
CA ASP A 861 -21.90 28.15 -36.65
C ASP A 861 -20.71 29.03 -36.23
N LYS A 862 -19.59 28.41 -35.84
CA LYS A 862 -18.35 29.05 -35.36
C LYS A 862 -18.51 29.89 -34.09
N GLU A 863 -19.58 29.66 -33.36
CA GLU A 863 -19.87 30.30 -32.08
C GLU A 863 -19.19 29.59 -30.91
N PHE A 864 -18.56 28.44 -31.14
CA PHE A 864 -17.88 27.66 -30.11
C PHE A 864 -16.37 27.59 -30.33
N PHE A 865 -15.59 27.76 -29.25
CA PHE A 865 -14.16 27.52 -29.31
C PHE A 865 -13.82 26.05 -29.05
N ALA A 866 -13.57 25.32 -30.14
CA ALA A 866 -12.90 24.02 -30.09
C ALA A 866 -11.40 24.24 -30.29
N PRO A 867 -10.53 23.99 -29.28
CA PRO A 867 -9.11 23.87 -29.54
C PRO A 867 -8.95 22.75 -30.58
N LYS A 868 -8.32 23.02 -31.73
CA LYS A 868 -8.05 21.98 -32.73
C LYS A 868 -7.36 20.80 -32.02
N ALA A 869 -8.02 19.65 -31.99
CA ALA A 869 -7.35 18.40 -31.69
C ALA A 869 -6.37 18.15 -32.85
N SER A 870 -5.08 18.38 -32.59
CA SER A 870 -3.98 18.01 -33.48
C SER A 870 -3.51 16.60 -33.17
#